data_AF-A0A2D4S3E3-F1
#
_entry.id   AF-A0A2D4S3E3-F1
#
_cell.length_a   1.000
_cell.length_b   1.000
_cell.length_c   1.000
_cell.angle_alpha   90.00
_cell.angle_beta   90.00
_cell.angle_gamma   90.00
#
_symmetry.space_group_name_H-M   'P 1'
#
loop_
_entity.id
_entity.type
_entity.pdbx_description
1 polymer ?
#
loop_
_entity_poly.entity_id
_entity_poly.type
_entity_poly.pdbx_seq_one_letter_code
_entity_poly.pdbx_strand_id
1 'polypeptide(L)'
;MKKEKLIAHSARHVFAKEYAARVFIEHADKQWQAEAVDVSKKEITISCDNLFEHIVHDKIDKIIVTILDQEFELKKLALINTTTKGNKTHLVLGHDGDADTSRLFWQMGYILRQAPVVDEDVSHTEFSLPKVPARGLYTEDARQERLAYIRETTGVQLEKVADTTLDPVTLVSNIEALVGSVEIPVGIAGPLHIKGTHANGLYYAPMATTEGALLASATRGATALSRSGGVNVRVIGQRMLRAPVFVLSDLASALFLDQWVKDHYAEIAEQTRKYSNYADLVEIKSELMGRTLHMEFSYETGDAAGQNMTTTCTWQACQWILSQMNFFDHIQIENFMIEANLSNDKKVTYNSFLRGRGIRVMAECLLTEEVCRKVLKVTPEQLFSAYNRFNSGSIASGMVGMNINIANVIGAMFTATGQDIACVHESSIGQLYLELTKDNEVSATLRLPSLVVGSVGGGTSLAQQKECLELLGCAGPGCAHKLAEIIASFCLALDLSTLSAIASDQFARAHEKLGRNRPVEWLKLSDLNSQFFTRAMQSYYDRTNIYVEQAEALSIESKGSSIITELTDHKINKLVGHFPFALTLAGLPEPVNVMVKVKPLDDEVILMLNSVAAMCDARLAHAYNEFKNNLGFTNCHKRELAVMSQTDPRFVNNAPTTYMAWQDDSREAYVLVQELMQDMELMDSADDTSDWTNEHIQVAIRGIAEVHSIWYGKEAELAEKDWIADAPTCKNMQEKMRLWEMLGAHSGEEFPEWFTDADMARFRDRVYSLKDWYQEIDAMPKTLIHNDFNPRNIAFRRNKSTGALSLCAYDWELATVHLPQHDLAELLIFTLQPDFNKEDIEFYIEQHRIELQSLSGVAIDAKQWRRGFTLCLWDLVVCRIPMYIMVHTFRDYKFMPRMLMTFRQLLDNELLFETEKLLESAGK
;
A
#
# COMPACT_ATOMS: atom_id res chain seq x y z
N MET A 1 19.52 7.08 -24.62
CA MET A 1 18.45 6.61 -25.52
C MET A 1 17.82 7.80 -26.26
N LYS A 2 17.89 7.81 -27.60
CA LYS A 2 17.26 8.84 -28.44
C LYS A 2 15.75 8.62 -28.46
N LYS A 3 14.98 9.70 -28.33
CA LYS A 3 13.50 9.72 -28.48
C LYS A 3 13.12 9.20 -29.88
N GLU A 4 12.59 7.98 -29.95
CA GLU A 4 11.87 7.52 -31.13
C GLU A 4 10.54 8.27 -31.22
N LYS A 5 10.30 8.92 -32.37
CA LYS A 5 8.99 9.46 -32.72
C LYS A 5 8.03 8.27 -32.85
N LEU A 6 7.04 8.20 -31.96
CA LEU A 6 5.83 7.40 -32.15
C LEU A 6 5.15 7.85 -33.45
N ILE A 7 5.40 7.12 -34.54
CA ILE A 7 4.58 7.20 -35.75
C ILE A 7 3.36 6.33 -35.46
N ALA A 8 2.21 6.96 -35.22
CA ALA A 8 0.95 6.26 -35.07
C ALA A 8 0.64 5.49 -36.37
N HIS A 9 0.76 4.17 -36.36
CA HIS A 9 0.25 3.32 -37.44
C HIS A 9 -1.28 3.45 -37.47
N SER A 10 -1.83 3.87 -38.62
CA SER A 10 -3.29 3.90 -38.79
C SER A 10 -3.84 2.47 -38.72
N ALA A 11 -4.91 2.26 -37.94
CA ALA A 11 -5.59 0.97 -37.87
C ALA A 11 -5.93 0.45 -39.28
N ARG A 12 -5.50 -0.77 -39.60
CA ARG A 12 -5.83 -1.49 -40.84
C ARG A 12 -6.96 -2.48 -40.54
N HIS A 13 -7.94 -2.58 -41.44
CA HIS A 13 -9.10 -3.46 -41.32
C HIS A 13 -8.96 -4.59 -42.34
N VAL A 14 -9.02 -5.84 -41.87
CA VAL A 14 -8.78 -7.04 -42.68
C VAL A 14 -10.04 -7.42 -43.45
N PHE A 15 -9.88 -7.86 -44.70
CA PHE A 15 -10.97 -8.44 -45.47
C PHE A 15 -11.14 -9.91 -45.09
N ALA A 16 -12.05 -10.21 -44.16
CA ALA A 16 -12.45 -11.59 -43.86
C ALA A 16 -13.22 -12.25 -45.02
N LYS A 17 -13.26 -13.59 -45.03
CA LYS A 17 -13.94 -14.38 -46.08
C LYS A 17 -15.43 -14.04 -46.24
N GLU A 18 -16.10 -13.67 -45.15
CA GLU A 18 -17.51 -13.30 -45.10
C GLU A 18 -17.89 -12.09 -45.96
N TYR A 19 -16.93 -11.22 -46.29
CA TYR A 19 -17.18 -10.06 -47.15
C TYR A 19 -17.21 -10.39 -48.65
N ALA A 20 -16.88 -11.64 -49.02
CA ALA A 20 -16.75 -12.10 -50.41
C ALA A 20 -15.94 -11.11 -51.29
N ALA A 21 -14.87 -10.56 -50.71
CA ALA A 21 -14.13 -9.48 -51.34
C ALA A 21 -13.44 -9.96 -52.62
N ARG A 22 -13.66 -9.25 -53.73
CA ARG A 22 -13.03 -9.52 -55.03
C ARG A 22 -12.22 -8.31 -55.46
N VAL A 23 -10.98 -8.52 -55.89
CA VAL A 23 -10.14 -7.44 -56.40
C VAL A 23 -9.80 -7.71 -57.86
N PHE A 24 -10.07 -6.73 -58.70
CA PHE A 24 -9.63 -6.67 -60.09
C PHE A 24 -8.67 -5.51 -60.28
N ILE A 25 -7.55 -5.75 -60.93
CA ILE A 25 -6.52 -4.74 -61.20
C ILE A 25 -6.43 -4.55 -62.71
N GLU A 26 -6.37 -3.29 -63.13
CA GLU A 26 -6.16 -2.88 -64.52
C GLU A 26 -4.96 -1.93 -64.60
N HIS A 27 -3.97 -2.31 -65.41
CA HIS A 27 -2.76 -1.51 -65.62
C HIS A 27 -2.14 -1.81 -66.99
N ALA A 28 -1.82 -0.75 -67.76
CA ALA A 28 -1.14 -0.86 -69.06
C ALA A 28 -1.74 -1.92 -70.01
N ASP A 29 -3.06 -1.87 -70.22
CA ASP A 29 -3.86 -2.80 -71.04
C ASP A 29 -3.85 -4.28 -70.60
N LYS A 30 -3.40 -4.56 -69.36
CA LYS A 30 -3.46 -5.87 -68.73
C LYS A 30 -4.43 -5.87 -67.56
N GLN A 31 -5.18 -6.96 -67.41
CA GLN A 31 -6.14 -7.16 -66.32
C GLN A 31 -5.86 -8.49 -65.61
N TRP A 32 -5.93 -8.47 -64.27
CA TRP A 32 -5.80 -9.67 -63.45
C TRP A 32 -6.56 -9.55 -62.13
N GLN A 33 -6.73 -10.69 -61.46
CA GLN A 33 -7.38 -10.78 -60.15
C GLN A 33 -6.36 -10.81 -59.01
N ALA A 34 -6.75 -10.26 -57.88
CA ALA A 34 -5.99 -10.30 -56.63
C ALA A 34 -6.92 -10.59 -55.45
N GLU A 35 -6.32 -10.90 -54.30
CA GLU A 35 -7.02 -11.01 -53.03
C GLU A 35 -6.91 -9.71 -52.25
N ALA A 36 -8.01 -9.21 -51.69
CA ALA A 36 -7.98 -8.10 -50.74
C ALA A 36 -7.43 -8.60 -49.39
N VAL A 37 -6.50 -7.87 -48.78
CA VAL A 37 -5.87 -8.28 -47.50
C VAL A 37 -6.33 -7.38 -46.38
N ASP A 38 -6.05 -6.08 -46.48
CA ASP A 38 -6.51 -5.08 -45.51
C ASP A 38 -6.62 -3.68 -46.14
N VAL A 39 -7.35 -2.79 -45.46
CA VAL A 39 -7.47 -1.38 -45.86
C VAL A 39 -7.41 -0.47 -44.63
N SER A 40 -6.76 0.68 -44.78
CA SER A 40 -6.69 1.75 -43.80
C SER A 40 -7.20 3.06 -44.42
N LYS A 41 -7.22 4.16 -43.66
CA LYS A 41 -7.58 5.48 -44.21
C LYS A 41 -6.69 5.94 -45.38
N LYS A 42 -5.45 5.41 -45.48
CA LYS A 42 -4.44 5.89 -46.43
C LYS A 42 -4.02 4.86 -47.47
N GLU A 43 -4.23 3.58 -47.21
CA GLU A 43 -3.60 2.50 -47.95
C GLU A 43 -4.51 1.28 -48.04
N ILE A 44 -4.40 0.53 -49.13
CA ILE A 44 -4.97 -0.81 -49.27
C ILE A 44 -3.84 -1.82 -49.54
N THR A 45 -3.95 -3.00 -48.95
CA THR A 45 -3.06 -4.14 -49.21
C THR A 45 -3.80 -5.19 -50.02
N ILE A 46 -3.19 -5.63 -51.11
CA ILE A 46 -3.70 -6.71 -51.96
C ILE A 46 -2.63 -7.77 -52.15
N SER A 47 -3.03 -9.02 -52.37
CA SER A 47 -2.13 -10.18 -52.51
C SER A 47 -2.30 -10.82 -53.89
N CYS A 48 -1.19 -11.12 -54.56
CA CYS A 48 -1.16 -11.73 -55.89
C CYS A 48 -0.27 -12.98 -55.90
N ASP A 49 -0.66 -14.02 -56.65
CA ASP A 49 0.16 -15.21 -56.90
C ASP A 49 1.14 -14.92 -58.04
N ASN A 50 2.42 -14.72 -57.72
CA ASN A 50 3.53 -14.26 -58.59
C ASN A 50 3.50 -12.77 -58.99
N LEU A 51 4.61 -12.08 -58.69
CA LEU A 51 4.88 -10.72 -59.15
C LEU A 51 5.07 -10.75 -60.68
N PHE A 52 4.16 -10.16 -61.45
CA PHE A 52 4.43 -9.91 -62.86
C PHE A 52 5.57 -8.88 -62.96
N GLU A 53 6.65 -9.22 -63.67
CA GLU A 53 7.85 -8.38 -63.95
C GLU A 53 7.54 -7.01 -64.61
N HIS A 54 6.26 -6.64 -64.76
CA HIS A 54 5.78 -5.46 -65.46
C HIS A 54 5.19 -4.37 -64.56
N ILE A 55 5.16 -4.50 -63.23
CA ILE A 55 4.95 -3.35 -62.33
C ILE A 55 6.28 -2.59 -62.22
N VAL A 56 6.70 -1.98 -63.34
CA VAL A 56 8.00 -1.29 -63.50
C VAL A 56 7.88 0.20 -63.13
N HIS A 57 6.66 0.67 -62.85
CA HIS A 57 6.38 2.03 -62.44
C HIS A 57 5.69 1.99 -61.08
N ASP A 58 6.06 2.91 -60.17
CA ASP A 58 5.52 3.04 -58.82
C ASP A 58 4.01 3.39 -58.77
N LYS A 59 3.23 3.12 -59.84
CA LYS A 59 1.81 3.48 -59.98
C LYS A 59 0.97 2.40 -60.68
N ILE A 60 -0.25 2.23 -60.19
CA ILE A 60 -1.30 1.37 -60.77
C ILE A 60 -2.46 2.26 -61.22
N ASP A 61 -2.95 2.02 -62.45
CA ASP A 61 -3.95 2.88 -63.10
C ASP A 61 -5.30 2.79 -62.41
N LYS A 62 -5.79 1.56 -62.17
CA LYS A 62 -7.11 1.30 -61.59
C LYS A 62 -7.18 -0.02 -60.84
N ILE A 63 -7.86 0.00 -59.69
CA ILE A 63 -8.26 -1.20 -58.95
C ILE A 63 -9.76 -1.13 -58.66
N ILE A 64 -10.46 -2.22 -58.94
CA ILE A 64 -11.86 -2.41 -58.58
C ILE A 64 -11.90 -3.39 -57.42
N VAL A 65 -12.42 -2.94 -56.27
CA VAL A 65 -12.66 -3.81 -55.11
C VAL A 65 -14.15 -3.96 -54.91
N THR A 66 -14.65 -5.19 -54.92
CA THR A 66 -16.05 -5.49 -54.59
C THR A 66 -16.12 -6.02 -53.16
N ILE A 67 -17.00 -5.47 -52.32
CA ILE A 67 -17.27 -5.90 -50.94
C ILE A 67 -18.79 -5.99 -50.78
N LEU A 68 -19.34 -7.15 -50.37
CA LEU A 68 -20.79 -7.32 -50.19
C LEU A 68 -21.63 -6.81 -51.38
N ASP A 69 -21.20 -7.16 -52.60
CA ASP A 69 -21.78 -6.72 -53.88
C ASP A 69 -21.75 -5.20 -54.16
N GLN A 70 -21.02 -4.42 -53.36
CA GLN A 70 -20.72 -3.01 -53.64
C GLN A 70 -19.35 -2.87 -54.28
N GLU A 71 -19.27 -2.11 -55.38
CA GLU A 71 -18.06 -1.93 -56.16
C GLU A 71 -17.37 -0.58 -55.85
N PHE A 72 -16.08 -0.63 -55.56
CA PHE A 72 -15.23 0.51 -55.24
C PHE A 72 -14.12 0.64 -56.28
N GLU A 73 -14.20 1.69 -57.10
CA GLU A 73 -13.21 1.98 -58.15
C GLU A 73 -12.14 2.95 -57.63
N LEU A 74 -10.95 2.42 -57.37
CA LEU A 74 -9.78 3.14 -56.87
C LEU A 74 -8.87 3.53 -58.05
N LYS A 75 -8.45 4.80 -58.12
CA LYS A 75 -7.60 5.33 -59.21
C LYS A 75 -6.35 5.98 -58.65
N LYS A 76 -5.33 6.17 -59.50
CA LYS A 76 -4.07 6.86 -59.15
C LYS A 76 -3.45 6.28 -57.88
N LEU A 77 -3.19 4.97 -57.91
CA LEU A 77 -2.61 4.29 -56.76
C LEU A 77 -1.09 4.27 -56.91
N ALA A 78 -0.36 4.68 -55.88
CA ALA A 78 1.08 4.56 -55.83
C ALA A 78 1.50 3.33 -55.02
N LEU A 79 2.47 2.57 -55.53
CA LEU A 79 3.07 1.47 -54.80
C LEU A 79 3.95 2.02 -53.67
N ILE A 80 3.54 1.79 -52.42
CA ILE A 80 4.27 2.23 -51.23
C ILE A 80 5.29 1.17 -50.82
N ASN A 81 4.87 -0.09 -50.80
CA ASN A 81 5.71 -1.19 -50.35
C ASN A 81 5.27 -2.51 -50.98
N THR A 82 6.21 -3.44 -51.09
CA THR A 82 5.97 -4.81 -51.57
C THR A 82 6.57 -5.81 -50.59
N THR A 83 5.77 -6.79 -50.16
CA THR A 83 6.22 -7.83 -49.23
C THR A 83 5.89 -9.21 -49.80
N THR A 84 6.89 -10.06 -50.03
CA THR A 84 6.68 -11.43 -50.54
C THR A 84 6.67 -12.43 -49.40
N LYS A 85 5.64 -13.30 -49.35
CA LYS A 85 5.51 -14.37 -48.36
C LYS A 85 5.07 -15.67 -49.05
N GLY A 86 6.01 -16.60 -49.22
CA GLY A 86 5.79 -17.82 -50.00
C GLY A 86 5.63 -17.50 -51.50
N ASN A 87 4.60 -18.06 -52.14
CA ASN A 87 4.28 -17.80 -53.56
C ASN A 87 3.41 -16.54 -53.77
N LYS A 88 3.07 -15.82 -52.70
CA LYS A 88 2.21 -14.63 -52.73
C LYS A 88 3.02 -13.37 -52.50
N THR A 89 2.73 -12.34 -53.28
CA THR A 89 3.30 -11.00 -53.11
C THR A 89 2.20 -10.02 -52.71
N HIS A 90 2.41 -9.35 -51.58
CA HIS A 90 1.53 -8.33 -51.04
C HIS A 90 1.97 -6.94 -51.52
N LEU A 91 1.08 -6.23 -52.20
CA LEU A 91 1.28 -4.87 -52.66
C LEU A 91 0.53 -3.91 -51.74
N VAL A 92 1.25 -2.96 -51.14
CA VAL A 92 0.67 -1.89 -50.34
C VAL A 92 0.55 -0.65 -51.20
N LEU A 93 -0.67 -0.19 -51.43
CA LEU A 93 -1.00 0.85 -52.38
C LEU A 93 -1.61 2.07 -51.68
N GLY A 94 -1.02 3.23 -51.90
CA GLY A 94 -1.51 4.52 -51.41
C GLY A 94 -2.25 5.32 -52.48
N HIS A 95 -3.04 6.29 -52.07
CA HIS A 95 -3.93 7.06 -52.96
C HIS A 95 -3.24 8.17 -53.81
N ASP A 96 -1.91 8.26 -53.89
CA ASP A 96 -1.13 9.27 -54.67
C ASP A 96 -1.73 10.70 -54.71
N GLY A 97 -2.22 11.20 -53.56
CA GLY A 97 -2.82 12.54 -53.45
C GLY A 97 -4.28 12.67 -53.94
N ASP A 98 -4.91 11.58 -54.38
CA ASP A 98 -6.31 11.53 -54.83
C ASP A 98 -7.28 11.48 -53.64
N ALA A 99 -8.08 12.54 -53.49
CA ALA A 99 -9.01 12.69 -52.36
C ALA A 99 -10.20 11.71 -52.44
N ASP A 100 -10.64 11.36 -53.65
CA ASP A 100 -11.75 10.43 -53.87
C ASP A 100 -11.34 9.00 -53.47
N THR A 101 -10.15 8.56 -53.88
CA THR A 101 -9.59 7.26 -53.47
C THR A 101 -9.38 7.16 -51.97
N SER A 102 -8.94 8.25 -51.31
CA SER A 102 -8.86 8.30 -49.83
C SER A 102 -10.24 8.18 -49.16
N ARG A 103 -11.29 8.76 -49.75
CA ARG A 103 -12.67 8.60 -49.26
C ARG A 103 -13.16 7.16 -49.44
N LEU A 104 -12.87 6.53 -50.58
CA LEU A 104 -13.24 5.14 -50.86
C LEU A 104 -12.56 4.17 -49.89
N PHE A 105 -11.27 4.35 -49.59
CA PHE A 105 -10.57 3.58 -48.54
C PHE A 105 -11.27 3.67 -47.18
N TRP A 106 -11.74 4.87 -46.81
CA TRP A 106 -12.45 5.07 -45.56
C TRP A 106 -13.85 4.43 -45.55
N GLN A 107 -14.57 4.48 -46.68
CA GLN A 107 -15.86 3.80 -46.85
C GLN A 107 -15.73 2.28 -46.77
N MET A 108 -14.72 1.71 -47.43
CA MET A 108 -14.41 0.29 -47.34
C MET A 108 -14.07 -0.11 -45.90
N GLY A 109 -13.21 0.68 -45.22
CA GLY A 109 -12.91 0.46 -43.81
C GLY A 109 -14.12 0.63 -42.87
N TYR A 110 -15.13 1.42 -43.25
CA TYR A 110 -16.39 1.54 -42.50
C TYR A 110 -17.28 0.30 -42.66
N ILE A 111 -17.39 -0.24 -43.88
CA ILE A 111 -18.15 -1.47 -44.15
C ILE A 111 -17.54 -2.65 -43.38
N LEU A 112 -16.21 -2.76 -43.38
CA LEU A 112 -15.49 -3.80 -42.61
C LEU A 112 -15.61 -3.63 -41.08
N ARG A 113 -16.13 -2.49 -40.58
CA ARG A 113 -16.43 -2.28 -39.16
C ARG A 113 -17.88 -2.55 -38.79
N GLN A 114 -18.78 -2.66 -39.78
CA GLN A 114 -20.22 -2.73 -39.56
C GLN A 114 -20.83 -4.10 -39.74
N ALA A 115 -20.18 -5.06 -40.42
CA ALA A 115 -20.74 -6.39 -40.50
C ALA A 115 -20.78 -7.02 -39.09
N PRO A 116 -21.97 -7.34 -38.56
CA PRO A 116 -22.07 -8.16 -37.37
C PRO A 116 -21.43 -9.52 -37.67
N VAL A 117 -20.79 -10.12 -36.67
CA VAL A 117 -20.53 -11.57 -36.70
C VAL A 117 -21.88 -12.22 -36.97
N VAL A 118 -22.00 -12.92 -38.10
CA VAL A 118 -23.21 -13.71 -38.42
C VAL A 118 -23.13 -14.96 -37.54
N ASP A 119 -23.44 -14.82 -36.25
CA ASP A 119 -23.99 -15.96 -35.53
C ASP A 119 -25.35 -16.23 -36.19
N GLU A 120 -25.59 -17.47 -36.61
CA GLU A 120 -26.94 -17.90 -37.01
C GLU A 120 -27.91 -17.44 -35.93
N ASP A 121 -29.05 -16.83 -36.30
CA ASP A 121 -30.08 -16.40 -35.34
C ASP A 121 -30.56 -17.63 -34.52
N VAL A 122 -29.91 -17.90 -33.39
CA VAL A 122 -30.28 -18.99 -32.49
C VAL A 122 -31.51 -18.53 -31.71
N SER A 123 -32.69 -18.73 -32.30
CA SER A 123 -33.94 -18.48 -31.59
C SER A 123 -34.22 -19.65 -30.63
N HIS A 124 -34.15 -19.39 -29.33
CA HIS A 124 -34.59 -20.35 -28.32
C HIS A 124 -36.10 -20.23 -28.09
N THR A 125 -36.79 -21.36 -28.11
CA THR A 125 -38.18 -21.50 -27.69
C THR A 125 -38.23 -21.90 -26.21
N GLU A 126 -39.40 -21.85 -25.57
CA GLU A 126 -39.58 -22.34 -24.20
C GLU A 126 -39.08 -23.80 -24.01
N PHE A 127 -39.14 -24.59 -25.08
CA PHE A 127 -38.74 -26.00 -25.08
C PHE A 127 -37.27 -26.22 -25.46
N SER A 128 -36.68 -25.33 -26.28
CA SER A 128 -35.27 -25.44 -26.72
C SER A 128 -34.29 -24.62 -25.88
N LEU A 129 -34.77 -23.81 -24.93
CA LEU A 129 -33.94 -23.13 -23.95
C LEU A 129 -33.64 -24.09 -22.78
N PRO A 130 -32.37 -24.47 -22.55
CA PRO A 130 -32.01 -25.31 -21.40
C PRO A 130 -32.39 -24.64 -20.08
N LYS A 131 -33.03 -25.38 -19.17
CA LYS A 131 -33.46 -24.88 -17.86
C LYS A 131 -32.58 -25.47 -16.76
N VAL A 132 -32.28 -24.69 -15.73
CA VAL A 132 -31.58 -25.18 -14.52
C VAL A 132 -32.47 -26.24 -13.84
N PRO A 133 -31.94 -27.46 -13.56
CA PRO A 133 -32.72 -28.55 -13.01
C PRO A 133 -33.17 -28.30 -11.56
N ALA A 134 -34.14 -29.09 -11.10
CA ALA A 134 -34.64 -29.09 -9.72
C ALA A 134 -34.96 -27.69 -9.14
N ARG A 135 -35.45 -26.78 -9.98
CA ARG A 135 -35.81 -25.41 -9.57
C ARG A 135 -36.97 -25.46 -8.56
N GLY A 136 -36.77 -24.87 -7.39
CA GLY A 136 -37.75 -24.87 -6.28
C GLY A 136 -37.63 -26.05 -5.30
N LEU A 137 -36.67 -26.97 -5.51
CA LEU A 137 -36.32 -27.99 -4.53
C LEU A 137 -35.10 -27.56 -3.70
N TYR A 138 -35.20 -27.78 -2.40
CA TYR A 138 -34.27 -27.32 -1.36
C TYR A 138 -33.60 -28.50 -0.64
N THR A 139 -33.31 -29.57 -1.38
CA THR A 139 -32.63 -30.77 -0.86
C THR A 139 -31.18 -30.81 -1.36
N GLU A 140 -30.34 -31.60 -0.68
CA GLU A 140 -28.97 -31.82 -1.11
C GLU A 140 -28.91 -32.52 -2.48
N ASP A 141 -29.78 -33.48 -2.76
CA ASP A 141 -29.86 -34.14 -4.06
C ASP A 141 -30.14 -33.13 -5.20
N ALA A 142 -31.07 -32.20 -4.98
CA ALA A 142 -31.38 -31.13 -5.94
C ALA A 142 -30.19 -30.19 -6.14
N ARG A 143 -29.40 -29.92 -5.08
CA ARG A 143 -28.16 -29.14 -5.17
C ARG A 143 -27.11 -29.87 -6.03
N GLN A 144 -26.93 -31.16 -5.81
CA GLN A 144 -25.98 -31.99 -6.57
C GLN A 144 -26.38 -32.11 -8.04
N GLU A 145 -27.67 -32.24 -8.34
CA GLU A 145 -28.20 -32.24 -9.71
C GLU A 145 -27.86 -30.93 -10.45
N ARG A 146 -28.06 -29.78 -9.78
CA ARG A 146 -27.70 -28.46 -10.33
C ARG A 146 -26.19 -28.30 -10.55
N LEU A 147 -25.37 -28.77 -9.61
CA LEU A 147 -23.91 -28.76 -9.72
C LEU A 147 -23.43 -29.63 -10.89
N ALA A 148 -23.96 -30.85 -11.03
CA ALA A 148 -23.64 -31.75 -12.13
C ALA A 148 -23.99 -31.11 -13.48
N TYR A 149 -25.19 -30.53 -13.59
CA TYR A 149 -25.64 -29.83 -14.79
C TYR A 149 -24.74 -28.66 -15.20
N ILE A 150 -24.35 -27.80 -14.24
CA ILE A 150 -23.46 -26.67 -14.54
C ILE A 150 -22.05 -27.14 -14.91
N ARG A 151 -21.52 -28.17 -14.23
CA ARG A 151 -20.22 -28.77 -14.56
C ARG A 151 -20.20 -29.33 -15.98
N GLU A 152 -21.25 -30.06 -16.36
CA GLU A 152 -21.39 -30.64 -17.70
C GLU A 152 -21.54 -29.54 -18.76
N THR A 153 -22.39 -28.54 -18.51
CA THR A 153 -22.71 -27.49 -19.49
C THR A 153 -21.55 -26.51 -19.70
N THR A 154 -20.78 -26.20 -18.65
CA THR A 154 -19.74 -25.15 -18.70
C THR A 154 -18.31 -25.69 -18.71
N GLY A 155 -18.09 -26.96 -18.34
CA GLY A 155 -16.77 -27.54 -18.16
C GLY A 155 -16.03 -27.10 -16.89
N VAL A 156 -16.64 -26.28 -16.02
CA VAL A 156 -16.02 -25.75 -14.79
C VAL A 156 -16.41 -26.57 -13.57
N GLN A 157 -15.44 -26.93 -12.72
CA GLN A 157 -15.65 -27.86 -11.59
C GLN A 157 -16.35 -27.27 -10.34
N LEU A 158 -16.19 -25.97 -10.06
CA LEU A 158 -16.79 -25.28 -8.91
C LEU A 158 -16.53 -25.93 -7.53
N GLU A 159 -15.36 -26.56 -7.32
CA GLU A 159 -15.06 -27.32 -6.10
C GLU A 159 -15.23 -26.51 -4.82
N LYS A 160 -14.67 -25.29 -4.77
CA LYS A 160 -14.71 -24.43 -3.58
C LYS A 160 -16.07 -23.78 -3.33
N VAL A 161 -16.82 -23.50 -4.38
CA VAL A 161 -18.19 -22.98 -4.23
C VAL A 161 -19.11 -24.08 -3.72
N ALA A 162 -18.94 -25.30 -4.22
CA ALA A 162 -19.74 -26.46 -3.82
C ALA A 162 -19.48 -26.90 -2.37
N ASP A 163 -18.33 -26.55 -1.79
CA ASP A 163 -18.01 -26.77 -0.39
C ASP A 163 -18.75 -25.73 0.48
N THR A 164 -19.86 -26.15 1.08
CA THR A 164 -20.72 -25.27 1.86
C THR A 164 -21.22 -25.98 3.10
N THR A 165 -21.26 -25.25 4.21
CA THR A 165 -21.84 -25.71 5.48
C THR A 165 -23.32 -25.34 5.62
N LEU A 166 -23.88 -24.63 4.64
CA LEU A 166 -25.28 -24.21 4.64
C LEU A 166 -26.20 -25.40 4.32
N ASP A 167 -27.22 -25.61 5.15
CA ASP A 167 -28.26 -26.62 4.90
C ASP A 167 -29.26 -26.10 3.85
N PRO A 168 -29.38 -26.73 2.67
CA PRO A 168 -30.33 -26.33 1.64
C PRO A 168 -31.77 -26.18 2.15
N VAL A 169 -32.19 -27.02 3.12
CA VAL A 169 -33.56 -27.03 3.65
C VAL A 169 -33.86 -25.76 4.43
N THR A 170 -32.86 -25.17 5.07
CA THR A 170 -33.01 -23.93 5.86
C THR A 170 -33.05 -22.66 4.99
N LEU A 171 -32.70 -22.77 3.71
CA LEU A 171 -32.52 -21.62 2.81
C LEU A 171 -33.74 -21.29 1.93
N VAL A 172 -34.91 -21.87 2.23
CA VAL A 172 -36.16 -21.69 1.45
C VAL A 172 -36.48 -20.23 1.17
N SER A 173 -36.23 -19.35 2.14
CA SER A 173 -36.54 -17.91 2.07
C SER A 173 -35.30 -17.04 1.82
N ASN A 174 -34.16 -17.64 1.47
CA ASN A 174 -32.88 -16.94 1.31
C ASN A 174 -32.37 -16.95 -0.13
N ILE A 175 -32.50 -18.07 -0.86
CA ILE A 175 -32.01 -18.19 -2.24
C ILE A 175 -32.71 -19.33 -3.00
N GLU A 176 -32.87 -19.20 -4.31
CA GLU A 176 -33.29 -20.29 -5.20
C GLU A 176 -32.11 -20.91 -5.94
N ALA A 177 -32.29 -22.13 -6.44
CA ALA A 177 -31.31 -22.80 -7.32
C ALA A 177 -29.88 -22.90 -6.70
N LEU A 178 -29.79 -23.12 -5.39
CA LEU A 178 -28.52 -23.23 -4.66
C LEU A 178 -27.55 -24.22 -5.31
N VAL A 179 -26.31 -23.80 -5.53
CA VAL A 179 -25.19 -24.67 -5.91
C VAL A 179 -24.12 -24.73 -4.82
N GLY A 180 -24.06 -23.73 -3.94
CA GLY A 180 -23.02 -23.59 -2.93
C GLY A 180 -22.95 -22.18 -2.37
N SER A 181 -21.82 -21.82 -1.77
CA SER A 181 -21.59 -20.52 -1.12
C SER A 181 -20.26 -19.88 -1.48
N VAL A 182 -20.11 -18.60 -1.17
CA VAL A 182 -18.85 -17.87 -1.23
C VAL A 182 -18.48 -17.43 0.17
N GLU A 183 -17.23 -17.66 0.57
CA GLU A 183 -16.70 -17.18 1.84
C GLU A 183 -16.17 -15.75 1.68
N ILE A 184 -16.55 -14.87 2.62
CA ILE A 184 -16.04 -13.50 2.70
C ILE A 184 -15.30 -13.36 4.04
N PRO A 185 -14.03 -12.91 4.06
CA PRO A 185 -13.29 -12.73 5.30
C PRO A 185 -14.01 -11.80 6.26
N VAL A 186 -14.18 -12.23 7.52
CA VAL A 186 -14.74 -11.42 8.60
C VAL A 186 -13.63 -11.04 9.57
N GLY A 187 -13.51 -9.76 9.87
CA GLY A 187 -12.66 -9.28 10.96
C GLY A 187 -13.40 -8.31 11.87
N ILE A 188 -12.71 -7.81 12.89
CA ILE A 188 -13.29 -6.95 13.93
C ILE A 188 -12.64 -5.57 13.91
N ALA A 189 -13.46 -4.52 13.92
CA ALA A 189 -13.02 -3.13 14.12
C ALA A 189 -13.48 -2.61 15.49
N GLY A 190 -12.57 -1.95 16.24
CA GLY A 190 -12.90 -1.35 17.54
C GLY A 190 -11.79 -1.49 18.59
N PRO A 191 -12.09 -1.23 19.87
CA PRO A 191 -13.41 -0.85 20.38
C PRO A 191 -13.82 0.58 20.03
N LEU A 192 -15.13 0.82 19.90
CA LEU A 192 -15.74 2.15 19.81
C LEU A 192 -16.64 2.41 21.02
N HIS A 193 -16.40 3.50 21.75
CA HIS A 193 -17.28 3.97 22.82
C HIS A 193 -18.48 4.74 22.25
N ILE A 194 -19.68 4.22 22.45
CA ILE A 194 -20.94 4.76 21.95
C ILE A 194 -21.83 5.16 23.13
N LYS A 195 -22.45 6.34 23.03
CA LYS A 195 -23.38 6.94 24.00
C LYS A 195 -24.75 7.17 23.33
N GLY A 196 -25.38 6.09 22.92
CA GLY A 196 -26.69 6.05 22.27
C GLY A 196 -27.86 5.95 23.25
N THR A 197 -29.09 6.03 22.73
CA THR A 197 -30.28 5.67 23.50
C THR A 197 -30.43 4.15 23.62
N HIS A 198 -30.01 3.43 22.57
CA HIS A 198 -30.14 1.99 22.46
C HIS A 198 -28.77 1.27 22.55
N ALA A 199 -27.70 1.90 22.08
CA ALA A 199 -26.32 1.42 22.17
C ALA A 199 -25.50 2.26 23.16
N ASN A 200 -25.20 1.72 24.34
CA ASN A 200 -24.33 2.38 25.33
C ASN A 200 -23.17 1.47 25.74
N GLY A 201 -21.94 1.97 25.70
CA GLY A 201 -20.72 1.22 26.06
C GLY A 201 -19.73 1.01 24.91
N LEU A 202 -18.83 0.03 25.06
CA LEU A 202 -17.82 -0.31 24.06
C LEU A 202 -18.35 -1.39 23.10
N TYR A 203 -18.22 -1.14 21.81
CA TYR A 203 -18.65 -2.05 20.74
C TYR A 203 -17.51 -2.43 19.81
N TYR A 204 -17.58 -3.65 19.27
CA TYR A 204 -16.65 -4.21 18.31
C TYR A 204 -17.43 -4.61 17.06
N ALA A 205 -17.22 -3.90 15.95
CA ALA A 205 -17.97 -4.13 14.72
C ALA A 205 -17.41 -5.33 13.94
N PRO A 206 -18.20 -6.38 13.69
CA PRO A 206 -17.85 -7.39 12.70
C PRO A 206 -18.00 -6.79 11.29
N MET A 207 -16.97 -6.95 10.47
CA MET A 207 -16.91 -6.41 9.11
C MET A 207 -16.46 -7.52 8.16
N ALA A 208 -17.34 -7.89 7.22
CA ALA A 208 -17.04 -8.87 6.17
C ALA A 208 -16.60 -8.14 4.89
N THR A 209 -15.32 -8.26 4.52
CA THR A 209 -14.77 -7.52 3.37
C THR A 209 -13.57 -8.23 2.75
N THR A 210 -13.29 -7.91 1.49
CA THR A 210 -12.05 -8.25 0.79
C THR A 210 -11.15 -7.03 0.56
N GLU A 211 -11.59 -5.83 0.98
CA GLU A 211 -10.81 -4.61 0.86
C GLU A 211 -9.77 -4.51 1.99
N GLY A 212 -8.49 -4.57 1.62
CA GLY A 212 -7.37 -4.33 2.55
C GLY A 212 -7.43 -2.93 3.16
N ALA A 213 -6.88 -2.76 4.36
CA ALA A 213 -6.87 -1.53 5.16
C ALA A 213 -8.21 -1.05 5.74
N LEU A 214 -9.37 -1.54 5.28
CA LEU A 214 -10.69 -1.06 5.75
C LEU A 214 -10.83 -1.16 7.28
N LEU A 215 -10.63 -2.36 7.85
CA LEU A 215 -10.78 -2.59 9.28
C LEU A 215 -9.72 -1.84 10.10
N ALA A 216 -8.52 -1.67 9.55
CA ALA A 216 -7.46 -0.90 10.20
C ALA A 216 -7.84 0.60 10.28
N SER A 217 -8.40 1.16 9.20
CA SER A 217 -8.90 2.54 9.19
C SER A 217 -10.09 2.72 10.12
N ALA A 218 -11.07 1.80 10.10
CA ALA A 218 -12.21 1.83 11.00
C ALA A 218 -11.78 1.74 12.47
N THR A 219 -10.80 0.88 12.80
CA THR A 219 -10.22 0.77 14.15
C THR A 219 -9.48 2.03 14.58
N ARG A 220 -8.70 2.65 13.67
CA ARG A 220 -8.02 3.92 13.94
C ARG A 220 -9.02 5.03 14.24
N GLY A 221 -10.07 5.15 13.43
CA GLY A 221 -11.18 6.06 13.67
C GLY A 221 -11.87 5.78 15.01
N ALA A 222 -12.18 4.52 15.30
CA ALA A 222 -12.85 4.13 16.53
C ALA A 222 -12.02 4.45 17.78
N THR A 223 -10.70 4.27 17.68
CA THR A 223 -9.73 4.64 18.72
C THR A 223 -9.71 6.15 18.94
N ALA A 224 -9.70 6.95 17.86
CA ALA A 224 -9.73 8.40 17.96
C ALA A 224 -11.02 8.87 18.66
N LEU A 225 -12.18 8.40 18.19
CA LEU A 225 -13.48 8.78 18.78
C LEU A 225 -13.59 8.36 20.25
N SER A 226 -13.18 7.14 20.59
CA SER A 226 -13.24 6.65 21.97
C SER A 226 -12.33 7.45 22.91
N ARG A 227 -11.12 7.80 22.46
CA ARG A 227 -10.18 8.63 23.24
C ARG A 227 -10.65 10.08 23.38
N SER A 228 -11.51 10.56 22.48
CA SER A 228 -12.15 11.88 22.59
C SER A 228 -13.53 11.82 23.28
N GLY A 229 -13.78 10.81 24.12
CA GLY A 229 -14.98 10.73 24.95
C GLY A 229 -16.17 9.99 24.31
N GLY A 230 -15.98 9.37 23.14
CA GLY A 230 -16.96 8.53 22.46
C GLY A 230 -17.99 9.31 21.64
N VAL A 231 -18.85 8.57 20.95
CA VAL A 231 -19.84 9.10 19.99
C VAL A 231 -21.20 9.25 20.66
N ASN A 232 -21.81 10.43 20.60
CA ASN A 232 -23.24 10.54 20.92
C ASN A 232 -24.04 10.21 19.67
N VAL A 233 -25.04 9.34 19.77
CA VAL A 233 -25.80 8.88 18.60
C VAL A 233 -27.27 8.74 18.92
N ARG A 234 -28.16 9.09 17.99
CA ARG A 234 -29.62 9.00 18.20
C ARG A 234 -30.32 8.57 16.92
N VAL A 235 -31.28 7.66 17.05
CA VAL A 235 -32.31 7.45 16.04
C VAL A 235 -33.30 8.62 16.08
N ILE A 236 -33.53 9.24 14.92
CA ILE A 236 -34.42 10.40 14.74
C ILE A 236 -35.79 9.96 14.24
N GLY A 237 -35.86 8.84 13.52
CA GLY A 237 -37.13 8.30 13.05
C GLY A 237 -36.94 7.06 12.18
N GLN A 238 -38.04 6.38 11.89
CA GLN A 238 -38.07 5.20 11.05
C GLN A 238 -39.25 5.32 10.09
N ARG A 239 -39.06 4.94 8.83
CA ARG A 239 -40.15 4.80 7.86
C ARG A 239 -39.74 3.88 6.72
N MET A 240 -40.52 2.85 6.43
CA MET A 240 -40.35 2.04 5.23
C MET A 240 -41.46 2.36 4.24
N LEU A 241 -41.11 2.49 2.96
CA LEU A 241 -42.00 2.99 1.92
C LEU A 241 -42.39 1.88 0.95
N ARG A 242 -43.65 1.90 0.51
CA ARG A 242 -44.12 1.16 -0.68
C ARG A 242 -45.01 2.08 -1.51
N ALA A 243 -44.82 2.09 -2.83
CA ALA A 243 -45.47 3.07 -3.69
C ALA A 243 -46.24 2.45 -4.87
N PRO A 244 -47.48 1.96 -4.65
CA PRO A 244 -48.36 1.53 -5.72
C PRO A 244 -48.78 2.68 -6.64
N VAL A 245 -49.22 2.30 -7.84
CA VAL A 245 -49.80 3.22 -8.82
C VAL A 245 -51.09 2.67 -9.39
N PHE A 246 -52.06 3.56 -9.55
CA PHE A 246 -53.35 3.29 -10.18
C PHE A 246 -53.46 4.12 -11.44
N VAL A 247 -53.82 3.48 -12.55
CA VAL A 247 -54.02 4.12 -13.85
C VAL A 247 -55.52 4.14 -14.12
N LEU A 248 -56.11 5.33 -14.15
CA LEU A 248 -57.56 5.55 -14.30
C LEU A 248 -57.90 5.95 -15.73
N SER A 249 -59.15 5.77 -16.14
CA SER A 249 -59.65 6.21 -17.47
C SER A 249 -59.44 7.69 -17.74
N ASP A 250 -59.55 8.52 -16.70
CA ASP A 250 -59.54 9.97 -16.81
C ASP A 250 -59.08 10.66 -15.50
N LEU A 251 -58.83 11.97 -15.60
CA LEU A 251 -58.35 12.80 -14.50
C LEU A 251 -59.38 12.94 -13.36
N ALA A 252 -60.67 13.00 -13.67
CA ALA A 252 -61.71 13.18 -12.64
C ALA A 252 -61.79 11.93 -11.75
N SER A 253 -61.70 10.75 -12.35
CA SER A 253 -61.62 9.47 -11.65
C SER A 253 -60.38 9.39 -10.76
N ALA A 254 -59.23 9.87 -11.24
CA ALA A 254 -57.99 9.90 -10.46
C ALA A 254 -58.05 10.85 -9.26
N LEU A 255 -58.64 12.04 -9.43
CA LEU A 255 -58.90 13.01 -8.35
C LEU A 255 -59.90 12.47 -7.33
N PHE A 256 -60.93 11.76 -7.78
CA PHE A 256 -61.88 11.11 -6.90
C PHE A 256 -61.18 10.07 -6.03
N LEU A 257 -60.38 9.17 -6.62
CA LEU A 257 -59.62 8.17 -5.87
C LEU A 257 -58.64 8.81 -4.87
N ASP A 258 -57.96 9.90 -5.25
CA ASP A 258 -57.07 10.65 -4.37
C ASP A 258 -57.80 11.16 -3.11
N GLN A 259 -58.97 11.79 -3.29
CA GLN A 259 -59.77 12.28 -2.16
C GLN A 259 -60.35 11.12 -1.33
N TRP A 260 -60.84 10.07 -1.99
CA TRP A 260 -61.41 8.91 -1.34
C TRP A 260 -60.40 8.22 -0.42
N VAL A 261 -59.15 8.06 -0.85
CA VAL A 261 -58.08 7.47 -0.02
C VAL A 261 -57.80 8.30 1.23
N LYS A 262 -57.89 9.63 1.15
CA LYS A 262 -57.73 10.52 2.30
C LYS A 262 -58.89 10.37 3.29
N ASP A 263 -60.11 10.30 2.79
CA ASP A 263 -61.32 10.17 3.62
C ASP A 263 -61.39 8.80 4.32
N HIS A 264 -60.83 7.75 3.70
CA HIS A 264 -60.86 6.37 4.19
C HIS A 264 -59.50 5.86 4.73
N TYR A 265 -58.61 6.78 5.16
CA TYR A 265 -57.29 6.40 5.68
C TYR A 265 -57.37 5.39 6.84
N ALA A 266 -58.33 5.57 7.75
CA ALA A 266 -58.46 4.71 8.94
C ALA A 266 -58.81 3.27 8.56
N GLU A 267 -59.72 3.08 7.62
CA GLU A 267 -60.12 1.78 7.10
C GLU A 267 -59.00 1.11 6.32
N ILE A 268 -58.23 1.89 5.55
CA ILE A 268 -57.04 1.40 4.85
C ILE A 268 -55.98 0.93 5.85
N ALA A 269 -55.72 1.72 6.90
CA ALA A 269 -54.82 1.33 7.98
C ALA A 269 -55.29 0.04 8.66
N GLU A 270 -56.60 -0.12 8.92
CA GLU A 270 -57.15 -1.37 9.45
C GLU A 270 -56.86 -2.57 8.54
N GLN A 271 -57.00 -2.41 7.22
CA GLN A 271 -56.65 -3.49 6.29
C GLN A 271 -55.18 -3.89 6.39
N THR A 272 -54.26 -2.93 6.54
CA THR A 272 -52.84 -3.24 6.69
C THR A 272 -52.53 -4.04 7.96
N ARG A 273 -53.20 -3.71 9.08
CA ARG A 273 -53.01 -4.36 10.40
C ARG A 273 -53.50 -5.80 10.44
N LYS A 274 -54.41 -6.20 9.55
CA LYS A 274 -54.86 -7.60 9.42
C LYS A 274 -53.75 -8.56 8.98
N TYR A 275 -52.68 -8.03 8.38
CA TYR A 275 -51.61 -8.84 7.79
C TYR A 275 -50.25 -8.68 8.48
N SER A 276 -50.10 -7.73 9.40
CA SER A 276 -48.93 -7.62 10.25
C SER A 276 -49.23 -6.88 11.54
N ASN A 277 -48.73 -7.42 12.65
CA ASN A 277 -48.75 -6.76 13.97
C ASN A 277 -47.62 -5.74 14.14
N TYR A 278 -46.66 -5.70 13.22
CA TYR A 278 -45.44 -4.90 13.32
C TYR A 278 -45.36 -3.78 12.27
N ALA A 279 -46.25 -3.78 11.27
CA ALA A 279 -46.34 -2.71 10.28
C ALA A 279 -47.44 -1.73 10.70
N ASP A 280 -47.05 -0.57 11.24
CA ASP A 280 -48.00 0.51 11.49
C ASP A 280 -47.96 1.51 10.34
N LEU A 281 -49.10 1.71 9.68
CA LEU A 281 -49.24 2.69 8.61
C LEU A 281 -49.30 4.10 9.21
N VAL A 282 -48.31 4.93 8.89
CA VAL A 282 -48.13 6.28 9.45
C VAL A 282 -48.67 7.36 8.52
N GLU A 283 -48.51 7.18 7.20
CA GLU A 283 -48.91 8.16 6.20
C GLU A 283 -49.20 7.48 4.86
N ILE A 284 -50.20 7.98 4.12
CA ILE A 284 -50.32 7.76 2.68
C ILE A 284 -50.24 9.11 2.00
N LYS A 285 -49.23 9.28 1.15
CA LYS A 285 -49.07 10.49 0.34
C LYS A 285 -49.26 10.18 -1.13
N SER A 286 -50.20 10.86 -1.75
CA SER A 286 -50.51 10.70 -3.16
C SER A 286 -49.81 11.74 -4.04
N GLU A 287 -49.44 11.33 -5.26
CA GLU A 287 -48.94 12.19 -6.32
C GLU A 287 -49.67 11.88 -7.62
N LEU A 288 -50.35 12.89 -8.17
CA LEU A 288 -51.18 12.76 -9.35
C LEU A 288 -50.38 13.19 -10.60
N MET A 289 -50.29 12.30 -11.58
CA MET A 289 -49.63 12.52 -12.86
C MET A 289 -50.63 12.24 -13.99
N GLY A 290 -51.35 13.27 -14.43
CA GLY A 290 -52.45 13.11 -15.39
C GLY A 290 -53.55 12.23 -14.82
N ARG A 291 -53.86 11.12 -15.51
CA ARG A 291 -54.86 10.12 -15.08
C ARG A 291 -54.28 9.00 -14.20
N THR A 292 -53.06 9.19 -13.70
CA THR A 292 -52.32 8.20 -12.93
C THR A 292 -52.10 8.70 -11.51
N LEU A 293 -52.44 7.89 -10.51
CA LEU A 293 -52.29 8.21 -9.10
C LEU A 293 -51.22 7.31 -8.48
N HIS A 294 -50.08 7.90 -8.11
CA HIS A 294 -49.06 7.25 -7.30
C HIS A 294 -49.38 7.46 -5.83
N MET A 295 -49.26 6.42 -4.99
CA MET A 295 -49.52 6.52 -3.56
C MET A 295 -48.35 5.96 -2.77
N GLU A 296 -47.65 6.80 -2.02
CA GLU A 296 -46.55 6.46 -1.12
C GLU A 296 -47.11 6.07 0.25
N PHE A 297 -47.18 4.78 0.54
CA PHE A 297 -47.51 4.24 1.85
C PHE A 297 -46.25 4.21 2.72
N SER A 298 -46.31 4.85 3.88
CA SER A 298 -45.21 4.94 4.84
C SER A 298 -45.52 4.15 6.11
N TYR A 299 -44.63 3.24 6.49
CA TYR A 299 -44.82 2.36 7.64
C TYR A 299 -43.70 2.49 8.67
N GLU A 300 -44.02 2.35 9.95
CA GLU A 300 -43.06 1.90 10.96
C GLU A 300 -43.08 0.36 11.02
N THR A 301 -41.91 -0.26 11.09
CA THR A 301 -41.76 -1.71 10.80
C THR A 301 -41.19 -2.53 11.95
N GLY A 302 -41.15 -1.97 13.16
CA GLY A 302 -40.48 -2.57 14.31
C GLY A 302 -39.02 -2.88 13.99
N ASP A 303 -38.61 -4.13 14.26
CA ASP A 303 -37.21 -4.57 14.12
C ASP A 303 -36.84 -5.17 12.76
N ALA A 304 -37.81 -5.34 11.87
CA ALA A 304 -37.55 -5.79 10.52
C ALA A 304 -37.18 -4.60 9.62
N ALA A 305 -36.29 -4.82 8.64
CA ALA A 305 -36.06 -3.84 7.58
C ALA A 305 -37.38 -3.50 6.84
N GLY A 306 -38.27 -4.48 6.72
CA GLY A 306 -39.70 -4.25 6.45
C GLY A 306 -40.12 -4.21 4.97
N GLN A 307 -39.21 -4.41 4.02
CA GLN A 307 -39.53 -4.37 2.58
C GLN A 307 -40.62 -5.39 2.17
N ASN A 308 -40.49 -6.66 2.58
CA ASN A 308 -41.47 -7.70 2.25
C ASN A 308 -42.80 -7.48 2.97
N MET A 309 -42.72 -7.11 4.25
CA MET A 309 -43.89 -6.85 5.09
C MET A 309 -44.74 -5.71 4.54
N THR A 310 -44.11 -4.57 4.20
CA THR A 310 -44.81 -3.42 3.62
C THR A 310 -45.44 -3.76 2.27
N THR A 311 -44.76 -4.55 1.44
CA THR A 311 -45.33 -5.03 0.16
C THR A 311 -46.64 -5.80 0.37
N THR A 312 -46.66 -6.77 1.30
CA THR A 312 -47.86 -7.55 1.61
C THR A 312 -48.97 -6.68 2.19
N CYS A 313 -48.65 -5.82 3.17
CA CYS A 313 -49.63 -4.91 3.77
C CYS A 313 -50.24 -3.95 2.73
N THR A 314 -49.41 -3.32 1.89
CA THR A 314 -49.87 -2.41 0.84
C THR A 314 -50.67 -3.15 -0.23
N TRP A 315 -50.25 -4.36 -0.62
CA TRP A 315 -51.00 -5.17 -1.59
C TRP A 315 -52.41 -5.43 -1.11
N GLN A 316 -52.58 -5.88 0.13
CA GLN A 316 -53.90 -6.19 0.68
C GLN A 316 -54.77 -4.95 0.85
N ALA A 317 -54.18 -3.84 1.31
CA ALA A 317 -54.85 -2.54 1.32
C ALA A 317 -55.31 -2.13 -0.09
N CYS A 318 -54.46 -2.29 -1.11
CA CYS A 318 -54.81 -1.98 -2.49
C CYS A 318 -55.88 -2.91 -3.07
N GLN A 319 -55.86 -4.21 -2.75
CA GLN A 319 -56.93 -5.15 -3.14
C GLN A 319 -58.27 -4.72 -2.53
N TRP A 320 -58.25 -4.27 -1.28
CA TRP A 320 -59.44 -3.71 -0.65
C TRP A 320 -59.89 -2.42 -1.35
N ILE A 321 -59.00 -1.48 -1.65
CA ILE A 321 -59.32 -0.26 -2.42
C ILE A 321 -59.95 -0.64 -3.77
N LEU A 322 -59.37 -1.56 -4.52
CA LEU A 322 -59.92 -2.08 -5.78
C LEU A 322 -61.35 -2.62 -5.60
N SER A 323 -61.58 -3.38 -4.52
CA SER A 323 -62.91 -3.90 -4.21
C SER A 323 -63.92 -2.80 -3.89
N GLN A 324 -63.50 -1.71 -3.23
CA GLN A 324 -64.36 -0.58 -2.92
C GLN A 324 -64.67 0.26 -4.16
N MET A 325 -63.72 0.36 -5.09
CA MET A 325 -63.91 1.10 -6.34
C MET A 325 -64.97 0.46 -7.26
N ASN A 326 -65.22 -0.86 -7.11
CA ASN A 326 -66.29 -1.55 -7.86
C ASN A 326 -67.71 -1.07 -7.51
N PHE A 327 -67.92 -0.33 -6.42
CA PHE A 327 -69.22 0.28 -6.10
C PHE A 327 -69.49 1.58 -6.87
N PHE A 328 -68.51 2.09 -7.61
CA PHE A 328 -68.63 3.33 -8.39
C PHE A 328 -68.58 3.03 -9.89
N ASP A 329 -69.75 2.92 -10.53
CA ASP A 329 -69.88 2.53 -11.95
C ASP A 329 -69.11 3.42 -12.94
N HIS A 330 -68.79 4.67 -12.55
CA HIS A 330 -68.11 5.65 -13.39
C HIS A 330 -66.59 5.71 -13.18
N ILE A 331 -66.04 4.98 -12.20
CA ILE A 331 -64.60 4.94 -11.92
C ILE A 331 -64.02 3.68 -12.58
N GLN A 332 -63.23 3.85 -13.64
CA GLN A 332 -62.56 2.75 -14.32
C GLN A 332 -61.05 2.75 -14.06
N ILE A 333 -60.54 1.64 -13.51
CA ILE A 333 -59.12 1.39 -13.27
C ILE A 333 -58.60 0.52 -14.42
N GLU A 334 -57.75 1.08 -15.27
CA GLU A 334 -57.17 0.36 -16.41
C GLU A 334 -55.99 -0.53 -15.99
N ASN A 335 -55.21 -0.08 -15.00
CA ASN A 335 -54.06 -0.82 -14.53
C ASN A 335 -53.74 -0.49 -13.07
N PHE A 336 -53.17 -1.47 -12.38
CA PHE A 336 -52.66 -1.35 -11.03
C PHE A 336 -51.31 -2.04 -10.93
N MET A 337 -50.34 -1.36 -10.35
CA MET A 337 -49.01 -1.91 -10.09
C MET A 337 -48.62 -1.61 -8.64
N ILE A 338 -48.12 -2.62 -7.93
CA ILE A 338 -47.78 -2.51 -6.50
C ILE A 338 -46.57 -1.61 -6.23
N GLU A 339 -45.74 -1.38 -7.25
CA GLU A 339 -44.56 -0.54 -7.16
C GLU A 339 -44.34 0.22 -8.48
N ALA A 340 -44.05 1.51 -8.37
CA ALA A 340 -43.81 2.41 -9.51
C ALA A 340 -42.58 3.32 -9.30
N ASN A 341 -41.58 2.81 -8.59
CA ASN A 341 -40.31 3.42 -8.22
C ASN A 341 -40.35 4.60 -7.23
N LEU A 342 -41.52 5.10 -6.83
CA LEU A 342 -41.60 6.21 -5.87
C LEU A 342 -41.25 5.79 -4.43
N SER A 343 -41.20 4.48 -4.13
CA SER A 343 -40.68 3.97 -2.85
C SER A 343 -39.16 4.12 -2.73
N ASN A 344 -38.46 4.34 -3.85
CA ASN A 344 -37.01 4.47 -3.96
C ASN A 344 -36.24 3.20 -3.53
N ASP A 345 -36.90 2.05 -3.49
CA ASP A 345 -36.34 0.77 -3.03
C ASP A 345 -35.15 0.33 -3.88
N LYS A 346 -33.95 0.34 -3.29
CA LYS A 346 -32.67 0.05 -3.95
C LYS A 346 -32.35 1.08 -5.04
N LYS A 347 -32.64 2.37 -4.80
CA LYS A 347 -32.19 3.49 -5.64
C LYS A 347 -31.68 4.67 -4.81
N VAL A 348 -30.66 5.36 -5.30
CA VAL A 348 -30.20 6.62 -4.72
C VAL A 348 -31.07 7.76 -5.22
N THR A 349 -31.80 8.41 -4.30
CA THR A 349 -32.67 9.54 -4.67
C THR A 349 -32.61 10.67 -3.65
N TYR A 350 -32.87 11.88 -4.11
CA TYR A 350 -33.00 13.05 -3.24
C TYR A 350 -34.23 12.95 -2.32
N ASN A 351 -35.27 12.20 -2.75
CA ASN A 351 -36.44 11.96 -1.91
C ASN A 351 -36.07 11.16 -0.65
N SER A 352 -35.27 10.09 -0.78
CA SER A 352 -34.75 9.33 0.36
C SER A 352 -33.86 10.20 1.28
N PHE A 353 -33.06 11.11 0.71
CA PHE A 353 -32.25 12.05 1.49
C PHE A 353 -33.11 13.02 2.35
N LEU A 354 -34.16 13.58 1.75
CA LEU A 354 -35.04 14.55 2.42
C LEU A 354 -36.02 13.87 3.40
N ARG A 355 -36.80 12.91 2.90
CA ARG A 355 -37.91 12.28 3.64
C ARG A 355 -37.45 11.10 4.49
N GLY A 356 -36.33 10.48 4.15
CA GLY A 356 -35.82 9.28 4.82
C GLY A 356 -36.49 8.00 4.31
N ARG A 357 -35.81 6.87 4.52
CA ARG A 357 -36.28 5.52 4.19
C ARG A 357 -35.49 4.47 5.00
N GLY A 358 -36.15 3.56 5.69
CA GLY A 358 -35.51 2.80 6.78
C GLY A 358 -35.37 3.66 8.04
N ILE A 359 -34.23 3.56 8.71
CA ILE A 359 -33.92 4.27 9.95
C ILE A 359 -33.09 5.51 9.64
N ARG A 360 -33.52 6.65 10.20
CA ARG A 360 -32.76 7.90 10.21
C ARG A 360 -31.99 7.99 11.51
N VAL A 361 -30.67 8.10 11.41
CA VAL A 361 -29.77 8.14 12.58
C VAL A 361 -28.75 9.26 12.42
N MET A 362 -28.37 9.86 13.55
CA MET A 362 -27.36 10.92 13.61
C MET A 362 -26.33 10.59 14.68
N ALA A 363 -25.07 10.69 14.33
CA ALA A 363 -23.92 10.48 15.20
C ALA A 363 -23.09 11.76 15.27
N GLU A 364 -22.62 12.13 16.46
CA GLU A 364 -21.76 13.28 16.68
C GLU A 364 -20.58 12.94 17.60
N CYS A 365 -19.47 13.64 17.40
CA CYS A 365 -18.31 13.61 18.28
C CYS A 365 -17.59 14.96 18.30
N LEU A 366 -16.74 15.13 19.31
CA LEU A 366 -15.79 16.22 19.41
C LEU A 366 -14.39 15.61 19.44
N LEU A 367 -13.53 15.96 18.49
CA LEU A 367 -12.15 15.50 18.40
C LEU A 367 -11.20 16.54 18.98
N THR A 368 -10.45 16.15 20.02
CA THR A 368 -9.44 17.02 20.63
C THR A 368 -8.22 17.16 19.72
N GLU A 369 -7.49 18.28 19.85
CA GLU A 369 -6.25 18.50 19.09
C GLU A 369 -5.23 17.38 19.32
N GLU A 370 -5.08 16.95 20.57
CA GLU A 370 -4.16 15.87 20.94
C GLU A 370 -4.47 14.58 20.17
N VAL A 371 -5.73 14.19 20.10
CA VAL A 371 -6.14 12.96 19.40
C VAL A 371 -5.97 13.10 17.90
N CYS A 372 -6.30 14.27 17.32
CA CYS A 372 -6.05 14.54 15.90
C CYS A 372 -4.57 14.33 15.56
N ARG A 373 -3.65 14.89 16.36
CA ARG A 373 -2.21 14.79 16.11
C ARG A 373 -1.66 13.39 16.41
N LYS A 374 -2.01 12.80 17.55
CA LYS A 374 -1.43 11.53 18.00
C LYS A 374 -2.02 10.31 17.30
N VAL A 375 -3.32 10.31 17.02
CA VAL A 375 -4.03 9.13 16.45
C VAL A 375 -4.26 9.32 14.95
N LEU A 376 -4.88 10.42 14.55
CA LEU A 376 -5.25 10.68 13.15
C LEU A 376 -4.10 11.24 12.30
N LYS A 377 -3.00 11.65 12.96
CA LYS A 377 -1.77 12.18 12.35
C LYS A 377 -2.02 13.45 11.52
N VAL A 378 -2.95 14.30 11.94
CA VAL A 378 -3.31 15.58 11.30
C VAL A 378 -3.56 16.67 12.35
N THR A 379 -3.45 17.94 11.97
CA THR A 379 -3.99 19.03 12.80
C THR A 379 -5.50 19.19 12.57
N PRO A 380 -6.26 19.71 13.56
CA PRO A 380 -7.66 20.07 13.42
C PRO A 380 -7.96 20.94 12.18
N GLU A 381 -7.13 21.94 11.91
CA GLU A 381 -7.26 22.86 10.78
C GLU A 381 -6.99 22.16 9.45
N GLN A 382 -6.01 21.25 9.42
CA GLN A 382 -5.76 20.43 8.23
C GLN A 382 -6.96 19.54 7.90
N LEU A 383 -7.54 18.89 8.92
CA LEU A 383 -8.72 18.03 8.76
C LEU A 383 -9.92 18.84 8.25
N PHE A 384 -10.20 19.99 8.86
CA PHE A 384 -11.30 20.86 8.46
C PHE A 384 -11.08 21.46 7.05
N SER A 385 -9.85 21.85 6.71
CA SER A 385 -9.49 22.32 5.37
C SER A 385 -9.68 21.25 4.31
N ALA A 386 -9.27 20.01 4.59
CA ALA A 386 -9.48 18.86 3.70
C ALA A 386 -10.98 18.60 3.48
N TYR A 387 -11.77 18.60 4.54
CA TYR A 387 -13.23 18.46 4.46
C TYR A 387 -13.87 19.49 3.51
N ASN A 388 -13.53 20.77 3.63
CA ASN A 388 -14.09 21.82 2.77
C ASN A 388 -13.75 21.62 1.28
N ARG A 389 -12.55 21.10 0.99
CA ARG A 389 -12.13 20.76 -0.38
C ARG A 389 -12.90 19.55 -0.91
N PHE A 390 -13.12 18.54 -0.08
CA PHE A 390 -13.94 17.38 -0.42
C PHE A 390 -15.39 17.78 -0.74
N ASN A 391 -16.01 18.61 0.10
CA ASN A 391 -17.35 19.13 -0.15
C ASN A 391 -17.46 19.84 -1.51
N SER A 392 -16.47 20.67 -1.85
CA SER A 392 -16.45 21.35 -3.14
C SER A 392 -16.43 20.36 -4.31
N GLY A 393 -15.65 19.28 -4.20
CA GLY A 393 -15.63 18.19 -5.18
C GLY A 393 -16.96 17.42 -5.24
N SER A 394 -17.54 17.07 -4.09
CA SER A 394 -18.81 16.36 -3.99
C SER A 394 -19.99 17.16 -4.58
N ILE A 395 -20.00 18.48 -4.40
CA ILE A 395 -20.98 19.36 -5.03
C ILE A 395 -20.81 19.33 -6.56
N ALA A 396 -19.57 19.51 -7.03
CA ALA A 396 -19.28 19.53 -8.46
C ALA A 396 -19.61 18.19 -9.17
N SER A 397 -19.54 17.06 -8.45
CA SER A 397 -19.90 15.74 -8.97
C SER A 397 -21.39 15.41 -8.90
N GLY A 398 -22.21 16.21 -8.21
CA GLY A 398 -23.63 15.95 -8.03
C GLY A 398 -23.93 14.86 -6.99
N MET A 399 -23.07 14.69 -5.98
CA MET A 399 -23.24 13.68 -4.93
C MET A 399 -24.49 13.94 -4.07
N VAL A 400 -25.28 12.89 -3.81
CA VAL A 400 -26.47 12.95 -2.92
C VAL A 400 -26.09 12.54 -1.51
N GLY A 401 -25.94 13.52 -0.63
CA GLY A 401 -25.40 13.35 0.72
C GLY A 401 -23.88 13.24 0.68
N MET A 402 -23.17 14.26 1.18
CA MET A 402 -21.71 14.34 1.11
C MET A 402 -21.07 13.57 2.27
N ASN A 403 -20.24 12.59 1.95
CA ASN A 403 -19.47 11.76 2.88
C ASN A 403 -18.17 11.30 2.19
N ILE A 404 -17.33 10.53 2.89
CA ILE A 404 -16.05 10.08 2.34
C ILE A 404 -16.15 8.65 1.79
N ASN A 405 -16.41 7.67 2.65
CA ASN A 405 -16.50 6.26 2.25
C ASN A 405 -17.34 5.39 3.21
N ILE A 406 -18.42 5.93 3.77
CA ILE A 406 -19.33 5.20 4.67
C ILE A 406 -19.92 3.91 4.03
N ALA A 407 -20.00 3.85 2.71
CA ALA A 407 -20.45 2.66 1.98
C ALA A 407 -19.61 1.41 2.29
N ASN A 408 -18.32 1.59 2.62
CA ASN A 408 -17.45 0.49 2.99
C ASN A 408 -17.85 -0.10 4.35
N VAL A 409 -18.16 0.73 5.36
CA VAL A 409 -18.68 0.25 6.66
C VAL A 409 -20.03 -0.41 6.48
N ILE A 410 -20.95 0.24 5.76
CA ILE A 410 -22.31 -0.26 5.56
C ILE A 410 -22.26 -1.60 4.83
N GLY A 411 -21.54 -1.70 3.72
CA GLY A 411 -21.39 -2.97 2.98
C GLY A 411 -20.77 -4.08 3.82
N ALA A 412 -19.70 -3.78 4.57
CA ALA A 412 -19.02 -4.79 5.36
C ALA A 412 -19.85 -5.27 6.56
N MET A 413 -20.52 -4.36 7.27
CA MET A 413 -21.41 -4.71 8.37
C MET A 413 -22.70 -5.36 7.87
N PHE A 414 -23.26 -4.93 6.74
CA PHE A 414 -24.46 -5.54 6.14
C PHE A 414 -24.20 -7.00 5.79
N THR A 415 -23.08 -7.27 5.13
CA THR A 415 -22.65 -8.63 4.78
C THR A 415 -22.43 -9.48 6.02
N ALA A 416 -21.74 -8.95 7.04
CA ALA A 416 -21.48 -9.66 8.29
C ALA A 416 -22.76 -9.93 9.10
N THR A 417 -23.75 -9.05 9.06
CA THR A 417 -24.95 -9.11 9.92
C THR A 417 -26.22 -9.53 9.19
N GLY A 418 -26.11 -10.03 7.95
CA GLY A 418 -27.23 -10.60 7.20
C GLY A 418 -28.28 -9.59 6.72
N GLN A 419 -27.85 -8.35 6.49
CA GLN A 419 -28.70 -7.30 5.92
C GLN A 419 -28.76 -7.43 4.39
N ASP A 420 -29.68 -6.71 3.75
CA ASP A 420 -29.78 -6.71 2.28
C ASP A 420 -28.65 -5.86 1.67
N ILE A 421 -27.65 -6.53 1.09
CA ILE A 421 -26.49 -5.89 0.44
C ILE A 421 -26.89 -5.02 -0.76
N ALA A 422 -28.05 -5.27 -1.38
CA ALA A 422 -28.55 -4.41 -2.44
C ALA A 422 -29.17 -3.11 -1.90
N CYS A 423 -29.23 -2.93 -0.58
CA CYS A 423 -29.61 -1.67 0.06
C CYS A 423 -28.39 -0.84 0.48
N VAL A 424 -27.16 -1.27 0.17
CA VAL A 424 -25.94 -0.55 0.56
C VAL A 424 -25.92 0.85 -0.04
N HIS A 425 -26.17 1.02 -1.33
CA HIS A 425 -26.08 2.34 -1.98
C HIS A 425 -27.13 3.33 -1.47
N GLU A 426 -28.35 2.89 -1.19
CA GLU A 426 -29.38 3.76 -0.59
C GLU A 426 -29.14 4.04 0.90
N SER A 427 -28.56 3.09 1.63
CA SER A 427 -28.16 3.25 3.03
C SER A 427 -26.91 4.13 3.19
N SER A 428 -26.09 4.21 2.13
CA SER A 428 -24.86 5.01 2.06
C SER A 428 -25.09 6.45 1.62
N ILE A 429 -26.36 6.87 1.49
CA ILE A 429 -26.68 8.28 1.51
C ILE A 429 -26.34 8.78 2.91
N GLY A 430 -25.44 9.73 3.03
CA GLY A 430 -25.01 10.25 4.33
C GLY A 430 -24.46 11.67 4.21
N GLN A 431 -24.76 12.51 5.18
CA GLN A 431 -24.27 13.88 5.24
C GLN A 431 -23.31 14.03 6.42
N LEU A 432 -22.02 14.14 6.12
CA LEU A 432 -20.98 14.51 7.04
C LEU A 432 -20.92 16.04 7.16
N TYR A 433 -20.71 16.52 8.37
CA TYR A 433 -20.55 17.93 8.69
C TYR A 433 -19.47 18.12 9.74
N LEU A 434 -18.47 18.95 9.46
CA LEU A 434 -17.39 19.28 10.38
C LEU A 434 -17.41 20.78 10.69
N GLU A 435 -17.09 21.14 11.93
CA GLU A 435 -16.82 22.50 12.38
C GLU A 435 -15.51 22.53 13.17
N LEU A 436 -14.70 23.56 12.92
CA LEU A 436 -13.56 23.90 13.77
C LEU A 436 -14.03 24.78 14.92
N THR A 437 -13.83 24.32 16.15
CA THR A 437 -14.20 25.08 17.36
C THR A 437 -13.16 26.17 17.66
N LYS A 438 -13.50 27.07 18.58
CA LYS A 438 -12.57 28.13 19.04
C LYS A 438 -11.37 27.58 19.81
N ASP A 439 -11.53 26.40 20.40
CA ASP A 439 -10.50 25.72 21.21
C ASP A 439 -9.60 24.80 20.35
N ASN A 440 -9.64 24.99 19.03
CA ASN A 440 -8.92 24.18 18.04
C ASN A 440 -9.28 22.69 18.09
N GLU A 441 -10.57 22.39 18.23
CA GLU A 441 -11.10 21.02 18.18
C GLU A 441 -12.01 20.86 16.97
N VAL A 442 -12.27 19.63 16.55
CA VAL A 442 -13.19 19.36 15.43
C VAL A 442 -14.47 18.74 15.95
N SER A 443 -15.58 19.48 15.86
CA SER A 443 -16.91 18.88 16.01
C SER A 443 -17.29 18.22 14.69
N ALA A 444 -17.70 16.96 14.73
CA ALA A 444 -18.09 16.21 13.54
C ALA A 444 -19.42 15.52 13.76
N THR A 445 -20.30 15.64 12.77
CA THR A 445 -21.65 15.05 12.76
C THR A 445 -21.87 14.30 11.46
N LEU A 446 -22.37 13.07 11.55
CA LEU A 446 -22.81 12.28 10.42
C LEU A 446 -24.30 11.96 10.55
N ARG A 447 -25.08 12.30 9.52
CA ARG A 447 -26.49 11.93 9.41
C ARG A 447 -26.65 10.88 8.31
N LEU A 448 -27.23 9.74 8.65
CA LEU A 448 -27.73 8.74 7.70
C LEU A 448 -29.26 8.86 7.63
N PRO A 449 -29.83 9.44 6.55
CA PRO A 449 -31.27 9.62 6.43
C PRO A 449 -32.02 8.34 6.04
N SER A 450 -31.33 7.35 5.46
CA SER A 450 -31.97 6.22 4.81
C SER A 450 -31.34 4.85 5.10
N LEU A 451 -30.95 4.58 6.35
CA LEU A 451 -30.30 3.31 6.73
C LEU A 451 -31.31 2.16 6.81
N VAL A 452 -31.31 1.26 5.84
CA VAL A 452 -32.26 0.13 5.76
C VAL A 452 -31.66 -1.10 6.43
N VAL A 453 -32.00 -1.29 7.71
CA VAL A 453 -31.50 -2.40 8.54
C VAL A 453 -32.60 -3.05 9.36
N GLY A 454 -32.39 -4.30 9.74
CA GLY A 454 -33.23 -5.03 10.69
C GLY A 454 -32.42 -6.03 11.51
N SER A 455 -32.91 -6.37 12.70
CA SER A 455 -32.33 -7.42 13.55
C SER A 455 -33.07 -8.75 13.44
N VAL A 456 -34.17 -8.79 12.67
CA VAL A 456 -34.97 -9.99 12.38
C VAL A 456 -35.32 -10.07 10.89
N GLY A 457 -35.45 -11.30 10.38
CA GLY A 457 -35.87 -11.60 9.01
C GLY A 457 -34.73 -11.53 7.98
N GLY A 458 -35.00 -12.03 6.77
CA GLY A 458 -34.00 -12.06 5.70
C GLY A 458 -32.78 -12.90 6.05
N GLY A 459 -31.58 -12.34 5.88
CA GLY A 459 -30.32 -13.02 6.15
C GLY A 459 -29.93 -13.07 7.63
N THR A 460 -30.63 -12.37 8.52
CA THR A 460 -30.23 -12.27 9.94
C THR A 460 -30.38 -13.58 10.72
N SER A 461 -31.13 -14.55 10.19
CA SER A 461 -31.32 -15.88 10.79
C SER A 461 -30.26 -16.90 10.37
N LEU A 462 -29.41 -16.58 9.39
CA LEU A 462 -28.29 -17.44 9.01
C LEU A 462 -27.28 -17.51 10.17
N ALA A 463 -26.74 -18.71 10.43
CA ALA A 463 -25.97 -18.97 11.65
C ALA A 463 -24.81 -17.99 11.87
N GLN A 464 -23.97 -17.80 10.85
CA GLN A 464 -22.79 -16.92 10.92
C GLN A 464 -23.18 -15.44 11.11
N GLN A 465 -24.22 -14.99 10.40
CA GLN A 465 -24.73 -13.63 10.50
C GLN A 465 -25.38 -13.36 11.86
N LYS A 466 -26.07 -14.36 12.40
CA LYS A 466 -26.66 -14.30 13.74
C LYS A 466 -25.58 -14.18 14.82
N GLU A 467 -24.49 -14.95 14.73
CA GLU A 467 -23.35 -14.82 15.65
C GLU A 467 -22.74 -13.40 15.61
N CYS A 468 -22.62 -12.81 14.43
CA CYS A 468 -22.17 -11.42 14.28
C CYS A 468 -23.13 -10.40 14.91
N LEU A 469 -24.45 -10.64 14.84
CA LEU A 469 -25.45 -9.83 15.54
C LEU A 469 -25.39 -10.04 17.05
N GLU A 470 -25.16 -11.26 17.53
CA GLU A 470 -25.00 -11.59 18.96
C GLU A 470 -23.75 -10.91 19.54
N LEU A 471 -22.64 -10.84 18.79
CA LEU A 471 -21.44 -10.06 19.16
C LEU A 471 -21.77 -8.58 19.44
N LEU A 472 -22.67 -7.99 18.67
CA LEU A 472 -23.13 -6.61 18.86
C LEU A 472 -24.22 -6.48 19.94
N GLY A 473 -24.70 -7.60 20.48
CA GLY A 473 -25.91 -7.67 21.30
C GLY A 473 -27.12 -7.10 20.58
N CYS A 474 -27.26 -7.40 19.28
CA CYS A 474 -28.29 -6.90 18.38
C CYS A 474 -29.08 -8.03 17.67
N ALA A 475 -29.00 -9.27 18.15
CA ALA A 475 -29.75 -10.39 17.57
C ALA A 475 -31.17 -10.45 18.12
N GLY A 476 -32.17 -10.53 17.23
CA GLY A 476 -33.57 -10.68 17.60
C GLY A 476 -34.35 -9.37 17.79
N PRO A 477 -35.58 -9.43 18.34
CA PRO A 477 -36.44 -8.27 18.52
C PRO A 477 -35.86 -7.20 19.48
N GLY A 478 -36.29 -5.95 19.34
CA GLY A 478 -35.88 -4.78 20.13
C GLY A 478 -34.51 -4.20 19.80
N CYS A 479 -33.87 -4.62 18.71
CA CYS A 479 -32.46 -4.36 18.44
C CYS A 479 -32.17 -3.54 17.17
N ALA A 480 -33.15 -3.27 16.30
CA ALA A 480 -32.87 -2.61 15.01
C ALA A 480 -32.32 -1.19 15.19
N HIS A 481 -32.84 -0.42 16.15
CA HIS A 481 -32.35 0.92 16.47
C HIS A 481 -30.94 0.89 17.07
N LYS A 482 -30.64 -0.11 17.91
CA LYS A 482 -29.30 -0.32 18.46
C LYS A 482 -28.29 -0.61 17.35
N LEU A 483 -28.64 -1.48 16.41
CA LEU A 483 -27.81 -1.80 15.24
C LEU A 483 -27.56 -0.54 14.39
N ALA A 484 -28.59 0.28 14.16
CA ALA A 484 -28.47 1.54 13.43
C ALA A 484 -27.53 2.55 14.12
N GLU A 485 -27.62 2.69 15.44
CA GLU A 485 -26.72 3.54 16.23
C GLU A 485 -25.26 3.07 16.14
N ILE A 486 -25.02 1.76 16.18
CA ILE A 486 -23.67 1.18 16.04
C ILE A 486 -23.12 1.45 14.63
N ILE A 487 -23.87 1.13 13.57
CA ILE A 487 -23.44 1.33 12.18
C ILE A 487 -23.10 2.80 11.91
N ALA A 488 -23.97 3.73 12.32
CA ALA A 488 -23.72 5.17 12.14
C ALA A 488 -22.44 5.64 12.85
N SER A 489 -22.17 5.12 14.04
CA SER A 489 -20.97 5.46 14.81
C SER A 489 -19.69 4.96 14.13
N PHE A 490 -19.71 3.74 13.58
CA PHE A 490 -18.56 3.22 12.81
C PHE A 490 -18.41 3.92 11.45
N CYS A 491 -19.50 4.36 10.81
CA CYS A 491 -19.43 5.19 9.60
C CYS A 491 -18.71 6.52 9.89
N LEU A 492 -19.06 7.20 10.99
CA LEU A 492 -18.39 8.44 11.41
C LEU A 492 -16.90 8.19 11.71
N ALA A 493 -16.58 7.08 12.37
CA ALA A 493 -15.21 6.68 12.65
C ALA A 493 -14.39 6.48 11.36
N LEU A 494 -14.94 5.74 10.38
CA LEU A 494 -14.24 5.51 9.12
C LEU A 494 -14.02 6.81 8.35
N ASP A 495 -15.05 7.64 8.17
CA ASP A 495 -14.95 8.88 7.39
C ASP A 495 -13.88 9.82 7.95
N LEU A 496 -13.84 10.02 9.27
CA LEU A 496 -12.83 10.85 9.92
C LEU A 496 -11.43 10.27 9.78
N SER A 497 -11.28 8.94 9.89
CA SER A 497 -9.99 8.29 9.65
C SER A 497 -9.55 8.45 8.20
N THR A 498 -10.41 8.13 7.23
CA THR A 498 -10.08 8.20 5.80
C THR A 498 -9.70 9.62 5.40
N LEU A 499 -10.50 10.61 5.77
CA LEU A 499 -10.23 12.01 5.46
C LEU A 499 -8.89 12.47 6.06
N SER A 500 -8.60 12.06 7.30
CA SER A 500 -7.31 12.36 7.94
C SER A 500 -6.12 11.69 7.23
N ALA A 501 -6.28 10.46 6.75
CA ALA A 501 -5.23 9.77 5.97
C ALA A 501 -4.91 10.53 4.67
N ILE A 502 -5.94 11.07 4.02
CA ILE A 502 -5.81 11.83 2.77
C ILE A 502 -5.16 13.19 3.06
N ALA A 503 -5.60 13.87 4.12
CA ALA A 503 -5.04 15.15 4.53
C ALA A 503 -3.55 15.09 4.94
N SER A 504 -3.07 13.92 5.40
CA SER A 504 -1.68 13.69 5.83
C SER A 504 -0.80 12.96 4.80
N ASP A 505 -1.27 12.76 3.55
CA ASP A 505 -0.56 12.02 2.49
C ASP A 505 -0.20 10.56 2.86
N GLN A 506 -0.93 9.97 3.81
CA GLN A 506 -0.75 8.59 4.26
C GLN A 506 -1.65 7.60 3.50
N PHE A 507 -2.66 8.10 2.79
CA PHE A 507 -3.68 7.27 2.13
C PHE A 507 -3.08 6.29 1.11
N ALA A 508 -2.25 6.77 0.17
CA ALA A 508 -1.64 5.93 -0.86
C ALA A 508 -0.69 4.88 -0.26
N ARG A 509 0.12 5.27 0.73
CA ARG A 509 1.06 4.37 1.42
C ARG A 509 0.37 3.25 2.20
N ALA A 510 -0.75 3.56 2.86
CA ALA A 510 -1.53 2.57 3.59
C ALA A 510 -2.19 1.54 2.66
N HIS A 511 -2.76 2.00 1.53
CA HIS A 511 -3.32 1.10 0.51
C HIS A 511 -2.23 0.29 -0.20
N GLU A 512 -1.04 0.84 -0.43
CA GLU A 512 0.07 0.08 -1.01
C GLU A 512 0.59 -1.02 -0.07
N LYS A 513 0.70 -0.73 1.23
CA LYS A 513 1.20 -1.67 2.23
C LYS A 513 0.18 -2.76 2.60
N LEU A 514 -1.10 -2.41 2.73
CA LEU A 514 -2.14 -3.32 3.23
C LEU A 514 -3.08 -3.85 2.13
N GLY A 515 -3.11 -3.23 0.95
CA GLY A 515 -3.97 -3.59 -0.18
C GLY A 515 -3.29 -4.40 -1.28
N ARG A 516 -1.98 -4.65 -1.19
CA ARG A 516 -1.32 -5.60 -2.09
C ARG A 516 -1.68 -7.03 -1.67
N ASN A 517 -2.36 -7.75 -2.56
CA ASN A 517 -2.56 -9.22 -2.53
C ASN A 517 -1.24 -9.98 -2.78
N ARG A 518 -0.19 -9.66 -2.02
CA ARG A 518 1.02 -10.47 -1.90
C ARG A 518 1.29 -10.64 -0.42
N PRO A 519 0.66 -11.63 0.26
CA PRO A 519 1.10 -12.00 1.58
C PRO A 519 2.56 -12.47 1.45
N VAL A 520 3.49 -11.65 1.94
CA VAL A 520 4.88 -12.06 2.11
C VAL A 520 4.85 -13.09 3.25
N GLU A 521 5.26 -14.32 2.96
CA GLU A 521 5.42 -15.35 4.00
C GLU A 521 6.68 -15.02 4.81
N TRP A 522 6.54 -14.07 5.73
CA TRP A 522 7.66 -13.61 6.55
C TRP A 522 8.37 -14.76 7.27
N LEU A 523 9.67 -14.60 7.47
CA LEU A 523 10.45 -15.47 8.33
C LEU A 523 9.89 -15.46 9.75
N LYS A 524 9.63 -16.64 10.31
CA LYS A 524 9.18 -16.83 11.69
C LYS A 524 10.32 -17.41 12.51
N LEU A 525 10.27 -17.23 13.83
CA LEU A 525 11.27 -17.79 14.74
C LEU A 525 11.32 -19.33 14.64
N SER A 526 10.18 -19.98 14.37
CA SER A 526 10.08 -21.44 14.14
C SER A 526 10.81 -21.93 12.89
N ASP A 527 11.12 -21.04 11.95
CA ASP A 527 11.87 -21.38 10.73
C ASP A 527 13.37 -21.48 11.00
N LEU A 528 13.85 -20.88 12.10
CA LEU A 528 15.22 -21.04 12.62
C LEU A 528 15.34 -22.37 13.38
N ASN A 529 15.16 -23.47 12.67
CA ASN A 529 15.19 -24.83 13.21
C ASN A 529 16.45 -25.60 12.77
N SER A 530 16.60 -26.84 13.24
CA SER A 530 17.74 -27.71 12.93
C SER A 530 18.03 -27.84 11.42
N GLN A 531 17.01 -27.81 10.55
CA GLN A 531 17.22 -27.89 9.10
C GLN A 531 17.83 -26.59 8.54
N PHE A 532 17.37 -25.43 9.02
CA PHE A 532 17.97 -24.14 8.69
C PHE A 532 19.45 -24.10 9.09
N PHE A 533 19.77 -24.47 10.33
CA PHE A 533 21.16 -24.47 10.82
C PHE A 533 22.03 -25.55 10.20
N THR A 534 21.45 -26.69 9.80
CA THR A 534 22.18 -27.71 9.03
C THR A 534 22.70 -27.12 7.72
N ARG A 535 21.88 -26.35 6.98
CA ARG A 535 22.34 -25.66 5.76
C ARG A 535 23.50 -24.70 6.04
N ALA A 536 23.42 -23.93 7.14
CA ALA A 536 24.49 -23.02 7.53
C ALA A 536 25.80 -23.76 7.81
N MET A 537 25.76 -24.83 8.60
CA MET A 537 26.95 -25.61 8.95
C MET A 537 27.55 -26.34 7.74
N GLN A 538 26.72 -26.92 6.88
CA GLN A 538 27.20 -27.58 5.65
C GLN A 538 27.86 -26.59 4.69
N SER A 539 27.30 -25.38 4.57
CA SER A 539 27.86 -24.29 3.76
C SER A 539 29.23 -23.86 4.29
N TYR A 540 29.38 -23.70 5.60
CA TYR A 540 30.63 -23.25 6.20
C TYR A 540 31.77 -24.28 6.13
N TYR A 541 31.48 -25.53 6.49
CA TYR A 541 32.49 -26.59 6.51
C TYR A 541 32.75 -27.22 5.13
N ASP A 542 32.00 -26.81 4.11
CA ASP A 542 32.00 -27.39 2.76
C ASP A 542 31.84 -28.93 2.80
N ARG A 543 30.87 -29.40 3.60
CA ARG A 543 30.64 -30.83 3.88
C ARG A 543 29.15 -31.13 4.03
N THR A 544 28.66 -32.08 3.25
CA THR A 544 27.23 -32.48 3.26
C THR A 544 26.86 -33.46 4.39
N ASN A 545 27.84 -34.01 5.11
CA ASN A 545 27.60 -35.00 6.15
C ASN A 545 27.47 -34.40 7.57
N ILE A 546 27.45 -33.08 7.70
CA ILE A 546 27.22 -32.39 8.97
C ILE A 546 25.73 -32.13 9.12
N TYR A 547 25.17 -32.49 10.28
CA TYR A 547 23.77 -32.29 10.62
C TYR A 547 23.65 -31.69 12.01
N VAL A 548 22.72 -30.75 12.18
CA VAL A 548 22.34 -30.22 13.49
C VAL A 548 21.25 -31.11 14.05
N GLU A 549 21.54 -31.82 15.14
CA GLU A 549 20.57 -32.67 15.83
C GLU A 549 19.57 -31.82 16.62
N GLN A 550 20.07 -30.75 17.25
CA GLN A 550 19.29 -29.88 18.12
C GLN A 550 19.76 -28.42 17.98
N ALA A 551 18.80 -27.51 17.93
CA ALA A 551 19.02 -26.06 17.96
C ALA A 551 18.22 -25.45 19.10
N GLU A 552 18.90 -24.96 20.13
CA GLU A 552 18.27 -24.39 21.33
C GLU A 552 18.47 -22.88 21.38
N ALA A 553 17.39 -22.11 21.51
CA ALA A 553 17.49 -20.67 21.70
C ALA A 553 18.11 -20.36 23.07
N LEU A 554 19.10 -19.46 23.10
CA LEU A 554 19.74 -19.02 24.32
C LEU A 554 19.08 -17.73 24.84
N SER A 555 19.05 -17.56 26.17
CA SER A 555 18.65 -16.31 26.79
C SER A 555 19.91 -15.56 27.25
N ILE A 556 20.19 -14.40 26.66
CA ILE A 556 21.29 -13.52 27.05
C ILE A 556 20.74 -12.21 27.61
N GLU A 557 21.40 -11.65 28.63
CA GLU A 557 20.95 -10.45 29.34
C GLU A 557 21.02 -9.18 28.47
N SER A 558 21.94 -9.13 27.51
CA SER A 558 22.05 -8.08 26.49
C SER A 558 22.20 -8.69 25.11
N LYS A 559 21.40 -8.23 24.14
CA LYS A 559 21.38 -8.71 22.75
C LYS A 559 22.24 -7.86 21.79
N GLY A 560 23.17 -7.07 22.33
CA GLY A 560 24.04 -6.14 21.60
C GLY A 560 23.42 -4.74 21.41
N SER A 561 24.25 -3.78 20.99
CA SER A 561 23.93 -2.33 20.93
C SER A 561 23.59 -1.78 19.53
N SER A 562 23.21 -2.64 18.58
CA SER A 562 22.88 -2.23 17.20
C SER A 562 21.67 -1.28 17.18
N ILE A 563 21.94 -0.01 16.87
CA ILE A 563 20.97 1.08 16.91
C ILE A 563 19.84 0.84 15.90
N ILE A 564 20.18 0.42 14.67
CA ILE A 564 19.19 0.19 13.61
C ILE A 564 18.25 -0.94 14.00
N THR A 565 18.81 -2.04 14.52
CA THR A 565 18.04 -3.20 14.93
C THR A 565 17.15 -2.90 16.13
N GLU A 566 17.67 -2.22 17.16
CA GLU A 566 16.91 -1.83 18.35
C GLU A 566 15.75 -0.87 18.02
N LEU A 567 16.02 0.15 17.21
CA LEU A 567 15.00 1.15 16.85
C LEU A 567 13.87 0.59 15.96
N THR A 568 14.11 -0.55 15.29
CA THR A 568 13.15 -1.17 14.38
C THR A 568 12.38 -2.35 14.99
N ASP A 569 12.93 -3.04 16.00
CA ASP A 569 12.38 -4.26 16.63
C ASP A 569 10.91 -4.11 17.12
N HIS A 570 10.52 -2.94 17.61
CA HIS A 570 9.17 -2.72 18.16
C HIS A 570 8.14 -2.17 17.17
N LYS A 571 8.51 -1.90 15.91
CA LYS A 571 7.64 -1.26 14.92
C LYS A 571 7.35 -2.11 13.68
N ILE A 572 8.01 -3.25 13.53
CA ILE A 572 7.88 -4.13 12.38
C ILE A 572 7.17 -5.43 12.78
N ASN A 573 6.19 -5.86 11.99
CA ASN A 573 5.39 -7.07 12.24
C ASN A 573 6.08 -8.37 11.77
N LYS A 574 7.38 -8.33 11.45
CA LYS A 574 8.17 -9.46 10.94
C LYS A 574 9.33 -9.74 11.91
N LEU A 575 9.87 -10.96 11.87
CA LEU A 575 11.03 -11.30 12.70
C LEU A 575 12.22 -10.44 12.26
N VAL A 576 12.68 -9.56 13.15
CA VAL A 576 13.89 -8.74 13.03
C VAL A 576 14.58 -8.83 14.38
N GLY A 577 15.91 -8.77 14.43
CA GLY A 577 16.63 -8.77 15.71
C GLY A 577 17.77 -9.77 15.80
N HIS A 578 18.23 -9.95 17.03
CA HIS A 578 19.32 -10.82 17.43
C HIS A 578 18.79 -12.05 18.18
N PHE A 579 19.12 -13.23 17.70
CA PHE A 579 18.65 -14.50 18.24
C PHE A 579 19.84 -15.47 18.43
N PRO A 580 20.33 -15.64 19.67
CA PRO A 580 21.42 -16.59 19.93
C PRO A 580 20.90 -18.03 20.03
N PHE A 581 21.67 -18.98 19.53
CA PHE A 581 21.35 -20.42 19.57
C PHE A 581 22.57 -21.26 19.96
N ALA A 582 22.35 -22.34 20.69
CA ALA A 582 23.31 -23.44 20.85
C ALA A 582 22.95 -24.57 19.89
N LEU A 583 23.92 -25.02 19.08
CA LEU A 583 23.72 -26.04 18.05
C LEU A 583 24.48 -27.31 18.40
N THR A 584 23.78 -28.42 18.56
CA THR A 584 24.39 -29.75 18.74
C THR A 584 24.60 -30.39 17.38
N LEU A 585 25.87 -30.55 16.96
CA LEU A 585 26.22 -31.14 15.67
C LEU A 585 26.52 -32.64 15.82
N ALA A 586 26.00 -33.45 14.90
CA ALA A 586 26.28 -34.88 14.86
C ALA A 586 27.79 -35.15 14.72
N GLY A 587 28.39 -35.79 15.72
CA GLY A 587 29.81 -36.18 15.73
C GLY A 587 30.78 -35.16 16.31
N LEU A 588 30.31 -34.01 16.81
CA LEU A 588 31.11 -33.08 17.62
C LEU A 588 30.74 -33.22 19.11
N PRO A 589 31.73 -33.23 20.02
CA PRO A 589 31.47 -33.42 21.45
C PRO A 589 30.89 -32.18 22.14
N GLU A 590 31.06 -30.98 21.57
CA GLU A 590 30.63 -29.71 22.16
C GLU A 590 29.68 -28.96 21.21
N PRO A 591 28.66 -28.26 21.76
CA PRO A 591 27.74 -27.46 20.97
C PRO A 591 28.44 -26.23 20.37
N VAL A 592 28.03 -25.85 19.17
CA VAL A 592 28.47 -24.62 18.50
C VAL A 592 27.47 -23.52 18.80
N ASN A 593 27.89 -22.47 19.50
CA ASN A 593 27.04 -21.32 19.79
C ASN A 593 27.10 -20.31 18.63
N VAL A 594 25.92 -19.87 18.17
CA VAL A 594 25.77 -18.92 17.07
C VAL A 594 24.88 -17.74 17.46
N MET A 595 25.10 -16.61 16.81
CA MET A 595 24.22 -15.45 16.79
C MET A 595 23.54 -15.37 15.43
N VAL A 596 22.20 -15.41 15.41
CA VAL A 596 21.41 -15.14 14.20
C VAL A 596 21.00 -13.68 14.20
N LYS A 597 21.47 -12.91 13.22
CA LYS A 597 20.99 -11.56 12.94
C LYS A 597 19.95 -11.60 11.83
N VAL A 598 18.73 -11.16 12.10
CA VAL A 598 17.69 -10.96 11.08
C VAL A 598 17.52 -9.47 10.83
N LYS A 599 17.81 -9.03 9.60
CA LYS A 599 17.93 -7.61 9.27
C LYS A 599 16.59 -6.98 8.84
N PRO A 600 16.29 -5.74 9.28
CA PRO A 600 15.19 -4.97 8.72
C PRO A 600 15.50 -4.54 7.29
N LEU A 601 14.49 -4.24 6.47
CA LEU A 601 14.68 -3.64 5.15
C LEU A 601 15.15 -2.19 5.29
N ASP A 602 15.86 -1.68 4.29
CA ASP A 602 16.31 -0.30 4.26
C ASP A 602 15.14 0.70 4.32
N ASP A 603 14.04 0.45 3.60
CA ASP A 603 12.82 1.26 3.68
C ASP A 603 12.24 1.35 5.10
N GLU A 604 12.35 0.29 5.89
CA GLU A 604 11.89 0.26 7.29
C GLU A 604 12.81 1.09 8.20
N VAL A 605 14.13 0.98 7.99
CA VAL A 605 15.13 1.79 8.68
C VAL A 605 14.95 3.27 8.37
N ILE A 606 14.83 3.60 7.08
CA ILE A 606 14.64 4.97 6.59
C ILE A 606 13.35 5.57 7.14
N LEU A 607 12.25 4.81 7.15
CA LEU A 607 10.97 5.26 7.73
C LEU A 607 11.09 5.55 9.23
N MET A 608 11.82 4.70 9.96
CA MET A 608 12.06 4.88 11.39
C MET A 608 12.90 6.15 11.64
N LEU A 609 14.01 6.34 10.94
CA LEU A 609 14.86 7.53 11.09
C LEU A 609 14.14 8.82 10.69
N ASN A 610 13.30 8.78 9.66
CA ASN A 610 12.44 9.91 9.31
C ASN A 610 11.46 10.24 10.45
N SER A 611 10.93 9.21 11.12
CA SER A 611 10.05 9.40 12.27
C SER A 611 10.78 10.05 13.45
N VAL A 612 12.05 9.68 13.68
CA VAL A 612 12.95 10.33 14.65
C VAL A 612 13.13 11.80 14.30
N ALA A 613 13.50 12.11 13.05
CA ALA A 613 13.63 13.49 12.57
C ALA A 613 12.34 14.32 12.73
N ALA A 614 11.17 13.71 12.51
CA ALA A 614 9.86 14.38 12.64
C ALA A 614 9.46 14.70 14.07
N MET A 615 9.96 13.93 15.03
CA MET A 615 9.77 14.21 16.44
C MET A 615 10.73 15.30 16.94
N CYS A 616 11.89 15.49 16.29
CA CYS A 616 12.80 16.60 16.54
C CYS A 616 12.24 17.93 16.01
N ASP A 617 12.07 18.05 14.69
CA ASP A 617 11.62 19.28 14.05
C ASP A 617 10.99 18.99 12.67
N ALA A 618 9.89 19.67 12.34
CA ALA A 618 9.16 19.43 11.09
C ALA A 618 9.96 19.80 9.82
N ARG A 619 10.82 20.83 9.90
CA ARG A 619 11.71 21.26 8.80
C ARG A 619 12.85 20.26 8.64
N LEU A 620 13.39 19.74 9.74
CA LEU A 620 14.38 18.66 9.71
C LEU A 620 13.79 17.40 9.07
N ALA A 621 12.58 16.99 9.44
CA ALA A 621 11.91 15.86 8.79
C ALA A 621 11.68 16.05 7.30
N HIS A 622 11.33 17.26 6.87
CA HIS A 622 11.18 17.57 5.46
C HIS A 622 12.51 17.41 4.70
N ALA A 623 13.58 18.02 5.21
CA ALA A 623 14.92 17.90 4.61
C ALA A 623 15.43 16.45 4.64
N TYR A 624 15.17 15.72 5.72
CA TYR A 624 15.54 14.31 5.84
C TYR A 624 14.76 13.44 4.84
N ASN A 625 13.46 13.70 4.65
CA ASN A 625 12.62 12.96 3.70
C ASN A 625 13.05 13.20 2.25
N GLU A 626 13.54 14.39 1.92
CA GLU A 626 14.03 14.73 0.57
C GLU A 626 15.21 13.83 0.15
N PHE A 627 16.14 13.58 1.07
CA PHE A 627 17.36 12.80 0.80
C PHE A 627 17.32 11.37 1.34
N LYS A 628 16.17 10.87 1.77
CA LYS A 628 16.03 9.61 2.54
C LYS A 628 16.68 8.37 1.90
N ASN A 629 16.76 8.32 0.56
CA ASN A 629 17.37 7.22 -0.20
C ASN A 629 18.88 7.42 -0.47
N ASN A 630 19.45 8.49 0.10
CA ASN A 630 20.82 8.92 -0.10
C ASN A 630 21.45 9.33 1.23
N LEU A 631 21.19 8.60 2.32
CA LEU A 631 21.78 8.85 3.65
C LEU A 631 22.65 7.68 4.13
N GLY A 632 23.08 6.82 3.22
CA GLY A 632 23.88 5.64 3.54
C GLY A 632 23.09 4.44 4.07
N PHE A 633 21.77 4.53 4.30
CA PHE A 633 20.95 3.40 4.78
C PHE A 633 20.37 2.53 3.67
N THR A 634 20.34 3.01 2.43
CA THR A 634 19.85 2.24 1.28
C THR A 634 20.67 0.97 1.08
N ASN A 635 19.99 -0.16 0.89
CA ASN A 635 20.56 -1.50 0.82
C ASN A 635 21.34 -1.95 2.06
N CYS A 636 21.18 -1.34 3.25
CA CYS A 636 21.91 -1.74 4.46
C CYS A 636 21.79 -3.25 4.79
N HIS A 637 20.60 -3.80 4.57
CA HIS A 637 20.27 -5.22 4.78
C HIS A 637 20.96 -6.16 3.80
N LYS A 638 21.29 -5.73 2.58
CA LYS A 638 22.09 -6.51 1.61
C LYS A 638 23.58 -6.33 1.84
N ARG A 639 23.96 -5.11 2.22
CA ARG A 639 25.35 -4.70 2.42
C ARG A 639 26.06 -5.52 3.48
N GLU A 640 25.51 -5.62 4.69
CA GLU A 640 26.19 -6.39 5.74
C GLU A 640 26.32 -7.86 5.35
N LEU A 641 25.31 -8.43 4.71
CA LEU A 641 25.37 -9.80 4.19
C LEU A 641 26.53 -9.97 3.19
N ALA A 642 26.69 -9.04 2.26
CA ALA A 642 27.76 -9.09 1.28
C ALA A 642 29.15 -8.87 1.90
N VAL A 643 29.29 -7.90 2.80
CA VAL A 643 30.56 -7.61 3.49
C VAL A 643 30.99 -8.78 4.36
N MET A 644 30.08 -9.36 5.14
CA MET A 644 30.33 -10.53 6.00
C MET A 644 30.54 -11.84 5.23
N SER A 645 30.23 -11.87 3.93
CA SER A 645 30.49 -13.02 3.05
C SER A 645 31.89 -13.01 2.42
N GLN A 646 32.72 -12.00 2.71
CA GLN A 646 34.09 -11.94 2.20
C GLN A 646 34.95 -13.05 2.79
N THR A 647 35.80 -13.65 1.93
CA THR A 647 36.66 -14.79 2.28
C THR A 647 38.14 -14.43 2.35
N ASP A 648 38.52 -13.17 2.10
CA ASP A 648 39.92 -12.73 2.18
C ASP A 648 40.40 -12.87 3.64
N PRO A 649 41.53 -13.55 3.91
CA PRO A 649 42.02 -13.75 5.27
C PRO A 649 42.19 -12.45 6.07
N ARG A 650 42.53 -11.33 5.40
CA ARG A 650 42.66 -10.02 6.04
C ARG A 650 41.33 -9.49 6.59
N PHE A 651 40.20 -9.90 6.01
CA PHE A 651 38.88 -9.60 6.54
C PHE A 651 38.46 -10.64 7.59
N VAL A 652 38.53 -11.92 7.24
CA VAL A 652 38.04 -13.03 8.08
C VAL A 652 38.75 -13.08 9.44
N ASN A 653 40.04 -12.74 9.50
CA ASN A 653 40.79 -12.71 10.75
C ASN A 653 40.39 -11.56 11.69
N ASN A 654 39.71 -10.53 11.16
CA ASN A 654 39.35 -9.30 11.87
C ASN A 654 37.84 -9.15 12.06
N ALA A 655 37.04 -10.19 11.79
CA ALA A 655 35.58 -10.17 11.88
C ALA A 655 35.04 -11.47 12.50
N PRO A 656 33.78 -11.50 12.97
CA PRO A 656 33.18 -12.74 13.46
C PRO A 656 33.11 -13.80 12.36
N THR A 657 33.38 -15.04 12.76
CA THR A 657 33.16 -16.23 11.94
C THR A 657 31.71 -16.21 11.44
N THR A 658 31.54 -16.16 10.12
CA THR A 658 30.23 -16.16 9.47
C THR A 658 29.96 -17.55 8.90
N TYR A 659 29.01 -18.26 9.51
CA TYR A 659 28.60 -19.59 9.06
C TYR A 659 27.70 -19.52 7.83
N MET A 660 26.86 -18.47 7.72
CA MET A 660 25.96 -18.30 6.59
C MET A 660 25.51 -16.84 6.45
N ALA A 661 25.44 -16.36 5.21
CA ALA A 661 24.66 -15.20 4.81
C ALA A 661 23.54 -15.69 3.88
N TRP A 662 22.28 -15.50 4.28
CA TRP A 662 21.11 -16.01 3.57
C TRP A 662 20.16 -14.88 3.22
N GLN A 663 19.76 -14.83 1.96
CA GLN A 663 18.81 -13.88 1.40
C GLN A 663 17.65 -14.64 0.74
N ASP A 664 16.43 -14.21 1.04
CA ASP A 664 15.21 -14.63 0.36
C ASP A 664 14.27 -13.43 0.20
N ASP A 665 14.35 -12.81 -0.99
CA ASP A 665 13.55 -11.64 -1.35
C ASP A 665 12.04 -11.93 -1.28
N SER A 666 11.62 -13.18 -1.52
CA SER A 666 10.19 -13.55 -1.51
C SER A 666 9.59 -13.56 -0.11
N ARG A 667 10.45 -13.69 0.91
CA ARG A 667 10.10 -13.70 2.33
C ARG A 667 10.54 -12.43 3.07
N GLU A 668 11.15 -11.48 2.35
CA GLU A 668 11.84 -10.31 2.92
C GLU A 668 12.85 -10.69 4.01
N ALA A 669 13.52 -11.84 3.85
CA ALA A 669 14.38 -12.42 4.86
C ALA A 669 15.85 -12.23 4.50
N TYR A 670 16.57 -11.48 5.34
CA TYR A 670 18.00 -11.23 5.21
C TYR A 670 18.67 -11.60 6.53
N VAL A 671 19.41 -12.70 6.53
CA VAL A 671 19.85 -13.37 7.75
C VAL A 671 21.35 -13.63 7.71
N LEU A 672 22.03 -13.28 8.81
CA LEU A 672 23.41 -13.69 9.08
C LEU A 672 23.41 -14.70 10.23
N VAL A 673 24.14 -15.78 10.06
CA VAL A 673 24.47 -16.73 11.13
C VAL A 673 25.95 -16.60 11.41
N GLN A 674 26.29 -16.03 12.57
CA GLN A 674 27.65 -15.75 13.00
C GLN A 674 27.98 -16.53 14.27
N GLU A 675 29.25 -16.63 14.63
CA GLU A 675 29.61 -17.11 15.96
C GLU A 675 29.01 -16.24 17.07
N LEU A 676 28.65 -16.88 18.17
CA LEU A 676 28.35 -16.17 19.39
C LEU A 676 29.67 -15.72 20.01
N MET A 677 29.96 -14.43 19.95
CA MET A 677 31.22 -13.84 20.43
C MET A 677 31.33 -13.89 21.96
N GLN A 678 31.77 -15.04 22.49
CA GLN A 678 32.01 -15.28 23.91
C GLN A 678 33.48 -15.00 24.25
N ASP A 679 33.75 -14.62 25.51
CA ASP A 679 35.10 -14.32 26.02
C ASP A 679 35.83 -13.17 25.28
N MET A 680 35.08 -12.16 24.79
CA MET A 680 35.66 -10.99 24.12
C MET A 680 36.13 -9.93 25.13
N GLU A 681 37.26 -9.30 24.86
CA GLU A 681 37.72 -8.12 25.60
C GLU A 681 37.10 -6.84 25.01
N LEU A 682 36.63 -5.95 25.90
CA LEU A 682 36.09 -4.62 25.57
C LEU A 682 34.88 -4.62 24.61
N MET A 683 34.07 -5.67 24.62
CA MET A 683 32.81 -5.72 23.86
C MET A 683 31.76 -4.78 24.45
N ASP A 684 31.07 -4.00 23.60
CA ASP A 684 30.05 -3.00 23.99
C ASP A 684 30.55 -1.95 25.01
N SER A 685 31.86 -1.63 25.00
CA SER A 685 32.49 -0.77 26.00
C SER A 685 32.40 0.74 25.67
N ALA A 686 31.44 1.17 24.85
CA ALA A 686 31.36 2.56 24.41
C ALA A 686 31.04 3.52 25.56
N ASP A 687 30.21 3.11 26.52
CA ASP A 687 29.88 3.95 27.68
C ASP A 687 31.08 4.14 28.62
N ASP A 688 31.96 3.14 28.74
CA ASP A 688 33.15 3.17 29.59
C ASP A 688 34.39 2.64 28.86
N THR A 689 35.28 3.55 28.48
CA THR A 689 36.54 3.25 27.78
C THR A 689 37.76 3.26 28.69
N SER A 690 37.59 3.21 30.02
CA SER A 690 38.71 3.25 30.97
C SER A 690 39.68 2.09 30.85
N ASP A 691 39.20 0.91 30.41
CA ASP A 691 40.02 -0.28 30.18
C ASP A 691 40.70 -0.31 28.79
N TRP A 692 40.47 0.69 27.93
CA TRP A 692 41.18 0.81 26.66
C TRP A 692 42.64 1.21 26.89
N THR A 693 43.56 0.42 26.36
CA THR A 693 45.00 0.68 26.44
C THR A 693 45.59 0.99 25.07
N ASN A 694 46.81 1.53 25.05
CA ASN A 694 47.55 1.75 23.80
C ASN A 694 47.71 0.46 22.98
N GLU A 695 47.82 -0.71 23.62
CA GLU A 695 47.85 -2.00 22.93
C GLU A 695 46.56 -2.26 22.13
N HIS A 696 45.40 -2.04 22.76
CA HIS A 696 44.09 -2.23 22.12
C HIS A 696 43.90 -1.28 20.93
N ILE A 697 44.25 0.00 21.08
CA ILE A 697 44.16 0.98 19.99
C ILE A 697 45.09 0.58 18.84
N GLN A 698 46.34 0.20 19.12
CA GLN A 698 47.29 -0.24 18.09
C GLN A 698 46.82 -1.49 17.34
N VAL A 699 46.20 -2.45 18.05
CA VAL A 699 45.66 -3.68 17.45
C VAL A 699 44.43 -3.38 16.60
N ALA A 700 43.54 -2.47 17.04
CA ALA A 700 42.41 -2.02 16.24
C ALA A 700 42.88 -1.33 14.95
N ILE A 701 43.90 -0.46 15.04
CA ILE A 701 44.50 0.22 13.88
C ILE A 701 45.11 -0.78 12.90
N ARG A 702 45.87 -1.77 13.39
CA ARG A 702 46.43 -2.81 12.52
C ARG A 702 45.34 -3.65 11.85
N GLY A 703 44.36 -4.11 12.63
CA GLY A 703 43.28 -4.97 12.13
C GLY A 703 42.42 -4.26 11.08
N ILE A 704 42.08 -2.99 11.29
CA ILE A 704 41.30 -2.24 10.29
C ILE A 704 42.14 -1.90 9.04
N ALA A 705 43.44 -1.66 9.20
CA ALA A 705 44.35 -1.49 8.05
C ALA A 705 44.44 -2.76 7.19
N GLU A 706 44.38 -3.96 7.78
CA GLU A 706 44.27 -5.22 7.04
C GLU A 706 43.03 -5.24 6.16
N VAL A 707 41.86 -4.88 6.72
CA VAL A 707 40.60 -4.81 5.97
C VAL A 707 40.67 -3.74 4.86
N HIS A 708 41.12 -2.53 5.20
CA HIS A 708 41.26 -1.43 4.25
C HIS A 708 42.21 -1.78 3.08
N SER A 709 43.27 -2.55 3.34
CA SER A 709 44.25 -2.94 2.31
C SER A 709 43.68 -3.82 1.20
N ILE A 710 42.51 -4.46 1.42
CA ILE A 710 41.85 -5.29 0.41
C ILE A 710 41.38 -4.41 -0.77
N TRP A 711 40.85 -3.23 -0.43
CA TRP A 711 40.11 -2.35 -1.34
C TRP A 711 40.75 -0.99 -1.56
N TYR A 712 41.87 -0.68 -0.91
CA TYR A 712 42.54 0.61 -1.05
C TYR A 712 42.92 0.91 -2.51
N GLY A 713 42.38 2.01 -3.04
CA GLY A 713 42.57 2.43 -4.44
C GLY A 713 41.74 1.63 -5.46
N LYS A 714 40.75 0.85 -5.00
CA LYS A 714 39.84 0.06 -5.84
C LYS A 714 38.40 0.56 -5.76
N GLU A 715 38.20 1.85 -5.55
CA GLU A 715 36.87 2.46 -5.45
C GLU A 715 35.98 2.22 -6.68
N ALA A 716 36.57 2.10 -7.88
CA ALA A 716 35.82 1.78 -9.09
C ALA A 716 35.22 0.36 -9.03
N GLU A 717 35.97 -0.63 -8.53
CA GLU A 717 35.49 -2.01 -8.35
C GLU A 717 34.41 -2.10 -7.25
N LEU A 718 34.53 -1.28 -6.19
CA LEU A 718 33.52 -1.18 -5.14
C LEU A 718 32.24 -0.50 -5.64
N ALA A 719 32.36 0.53 -6.48
CA ALA A 719 31.21 1.24 -7.06
C ALA A 719 30.36 0.36 -7.99
N GLU A 720 30.94 -0.72 -8.53
CA GLU A 720 30.20 -1.72 -9.33
C GLU A 720 29.39 -2.70 -8.48
N LYS A 721 29.59 -2.74 -7.15
CA LYS A 721 28.82 -3.60 -6.25
C LYS A 721 27.43 -3.03 -6.04
N ASP A 722 26.41 -3.84 -6.29
CA ASP A 722 24.99 -3.49 -6.16
C ASP A 722 24.57 -3.09 -4.72
N TRP A 723 25.32 -3.53 -3.72
CA TRP A 723 25.14 -3.17 -2.31
C TRP A 723 25.86 -1.88 -1.88
N ILE A 724 26.66 -1.26 -2.76
CA ILE A 724 27.21 0.11 -2.60
C ILE A 724 26.31 1.08 -3.38
N ALA A 725 25.25 1.57 -2.73
CA ALA A 725 24.20 2.36 -3.40
C ALA A 725 24.45 3.88 -3.41
N ASP A 726 25.06 4.42 -2.34
CA ASP A 726 25.19 5.88 -2.13
C ASP A 726 26.52 6.22 -1.46
N ALA A 727 27.62 5.97 -2.17
CA ALA A 727 28.93 6.42 -1.70
C ALA A 727 28.99 7.96 -1.67
N PRO A 728 29.55 8.58 -0.61
CA PRO A 728 29.64 10.02 -0.50
C PRO A 728 30.61 10.61 -1.54
N THR A 729 30.20 11.72 -2.14
CA THR A 729 30.96 12.50 -3.12
C THR A 729 30.74 13.99 -2.86
N CYS A 730 31.68 14.84 -3.26
CA CYS A 730 31.54 16.29 -3.13
C CYS A 730 30.21 16.78 -3.73
N LYS A 731 29.76 16.18 -4.83
CA LYS A 731 28.49 16.52 -5.49
C LYS A 731 27.28 16.17 -4.62
N ASN A 732 27.13 14.91 -4.21
CA ASN A 732 25.93 14.49 -3.48
C ASN A 732 25.89 15.05 -2.05
N MET A 733 27.04 15.43 -1.48
CA MET A 733 27.12 16.09 -0.17
C MET A 733 26.72 17.56 -0.25
N GLN A 734 27.01 18.25 -1.36
CA GLN A 734 26.51 19.60 -1.62
C GLN A 734 25.00 19.64 -1.85
N GLU A 735 24.44 18.65 -2.53
CA GLU A 735 22.99 18.56 -2.74
C GLU A 735 22.23 18.54 -1.39
N LYS A 736 22.87 18.00 -0.34
CA LYS A 736 22.32 17.87 1.01
C LYS A 736 22.59 19.06 1.94
N MET A 737 23.09 20.20 1.45
CA MET A 737 23.42 21.35 2.32
C MET A 737 22.29 21.72 3.28
N ARG A 738 21.04 21.72 2.80
CA ARG A 738 19.89 22.05 3.64
C ARG A 738 19.69 21.06 4.79
N LEU A 739 19.94 19.76 4.55
CA LEU A 739 19.85 18.75 5.60
C LEU A 739 20.92 18.99 6.68
N TRP A 740 22.15 19.28 6.27
CA TRP A 740 23.25 19.57 7.20
C TRP A 740 22.95 20.80 8.06
N GLU A 741 22.39 21.87 7.46
CA GLU A 741 21.92 23.04 8.21
C GLU A 741 20.87 22.69 9.26
N MET A 742 19.88 21.85 8.91
CA MET A 742 18.80 21.48 9.83
C MET A 742 19.29 20.56 10.95
N LEU A 743 20.20 19.64 10.65
CA LEU A 743 20.82 18.79 11.67
C LEU A 743 21.67 19.60 12.64
N GLY A 744 22.48 20.55 12.15
CA GLY A 744 23.25 21.45 13.01
C GLY A 744 22.37 22.40 13.82
N ALA A 745 21.28 22.92 13.24
CA ALA A 745 20.31 23.74 13.96
C ALA A 745 19.67 22.95 15.11
N HIS A 746 19.22 21.72 14.86
CA HIS A 746 18.72 20.82 15.90
C HIS A 746 19.74 20.60 17.03
N SER A 747 21.00 20.32 16.68
CA SER A 747 22.06 20.12 17.68
C SER A 747 22.27 21.34 18.58
N GLY A 748 22.26 22.55 18.02
CA GLY A 748 22.40 23.80 18.79
C GLY A 748 21.17 24.18 19.61
N GLU A 749 19.97 23.87 19.10
CA GLU A 749 18.70 24.17 19.79
C GLU A 749 18.45 23.23 20.97
N GLU A 750 18.69 21.92 20.81
CA GLU A 750 18.41 20.92 21.85
C GLU A 750 19.54 20.74 22.88
N PHE A 751 20.80 20.85 22.46
CA PHE A 751 21.97 20.59 23.33
C PHE A 751 22.99 21.73 23.27
N PRO A 752 22.61 22.96 23.67
CA PRO A 752 23.50 24.13 23.62
C PRO A 752 24.77 23.99 24.48
N GLU A 753 24.77 23.11 25.48
CA GLU A 753 25.94 22.76 26.29
C GLU A 753 27.02 21.99 25.51
N TRP A 754 26.62 21.27 24.46
CA TRP A 754 27.52 20.51 23.59
C TRP A 754 27.83 21.25 22.30
N PHE A 755 26.92 22.10 21.86
CA PHE A 755 26.99 22.80 20.59
C PHE A 755 26.79 24.30 20.80
N THR A 756 27.84 24.97 21.29
CA THR A 756 27.78 26.41 21.62
C THR A 756 27.65 27.28 20.38
N ASP A 757 27.33 28.57 20.52
CA ASP A 757 27.30 29.52 19.39
C ASP A 757 28.63 29.55 18.62
N ALA A 758 29.76 29.36 19.31
CA ALA A 758 31.08 29.28 18.68
C ALA A 758 31.26 27.99 17.89
N ASP A 759 30.77 26.86 18.39
CA ASP A 759 30.78 25.58 17.67
C ASP A 759 29.85 25.64 16.45
N MET A 760 28.67 26.26 16.58
CA MET A 760 27.75 26.46 15.47
C MET A 760 28.34 27.35 14.37
N ALA A 761 29.11 28.38 14.74
CA ALA A 761 29.83 29.19 13.76
C ALA A 761 30.87 28.36 13.00
N ARG A 762 31.65 27.51 13.69
CA ARG A 762 32.61 26.59 13.07
C ARG A 762 31.93 25.55 12.18
N PHE A 763 30.82 24.96 12.65
CA PHE A 763 30.03 24.00 11.88
C PHE A 763 29.49 24.62 10.59
N ARG A 764 28.87 25.80 10.67
CA ARG A 764 28.39 26.52 9.48
C ARG A 764 29.52 26.82 8.49
N ASP A 765 30.67 27.25 9.00
CA ASP A 765 31.84 27.47 8.16
C ASP A 765 32.28 26.20 7.41
N ARG A 766 32.28 25.04 8.08
CA ARG A 766 32.57 23.74 7.43
C ARG A 766 31.48 23.31 6.43
N VAL A 767 30.20 23.52 6.75
CA VAL A 767 29.07 23.23 5.84
C VAL A 767 29.13 24.12 4.59
N TYR A 768 29.39 25.41 4.74
CA TYR A 768 29.42 26.35 3.60
C TYR A 768 30.71 26.27 2.77
N SER A 769 31.82 25.79 3.36
CA SER A 769 33.05 25.47 2.64
C SER A 769 33.12 24.03 2.14
N LEU A 770 32.04 23.24 2.27
CA LEU A 770 31.99 21.82 1.91
C LEU A 770 32.49 21.54 0.50
N LYS A 771 32.11 22.38 -0.46
CA LYS A 771 32.57 22.23 -1.84
C LYS A 771 34.10 22.22 -1.96
N ASP A 772 34.79 23.02 -1.17
CA ASP A 772 36.23 23.23 -1.32
C ASP A 772 37.02 22.07 -0.71
N TRP A 773 36.66 21.65 0.51
CA TRP A 773 37.41 20.59 1.21
C TRP A 773 36.98 19.17 0.81
N TYR A 774 35.73 18.93 0.41
CA TYR A 774 35.30 17.59 -0.02
C TYR A 774 35.88 17.19 -1.38
N GLN A 775 36.28 18.16 -2.22
CA GLN A 775 37.02 17.87 -3.46
C GLN A 775 38.39 17.26 -3.17
N GLU A 776 39.02 17.62 -2.04
CA GLU A 776 40.25 16.99 -1.61
C GLU A 776 40.02 15.53 -1.23
N ILE A 777 38.90 15.22 -0.53
CA ILE A 777 38.49 13.83 -0.24
C ILE A 777 38.27 13.04 -1.54
N ASP A 778 37.58 13.63 -2.52
CA ASP A 778 37.34 12.97 -3.81
C ASP A 778 38.60 12.71 -4.62
N ALA A 779 39.67 13.48 -4.41
CA ALA A 779 40.95 13.32 -5.09
C ALA A 779 41.90 12.30 -4.44
N MET A 780 41.58 11.83 -3.24
CA MET A 780 42.41 10.88 -2.48
C MET A 780 41.95 9.43 -2.67
N PRO A 781 42.86 8.44 -2.62
CA PRO A 781 42.48 7.03 -2.71
C PRO A 781 41.55 6.61 -1.57
N LYS A 782 40.46 5.91 -1.92
CA LYS A 782 39.45 5.45 -0.97
C LYS A 782 39.52 3.93 -0.79
N THR A 783 38.80 3.42 0.19
CA THR A 783 38.65 1.99 0.46
C THR A 783 37.24 1.69 0.98
N LEU A 784 36.94 0.41 1.22
CA LEU A 784 35.77 0.01 1.99
C LEU A 784 36.04 0.27 3.48
N ILE A 785 35.35 1.26 4.05
CA ILE A 785 35.42 1.58 5.48
C ILE A 785 34.24 0.94 6.23
N HIS A 786 34.41 0.75 7.53
CA HIS A 786 33.33 0.30 8.42
C HIS A 786 32.27 1.39 8.60
N ASN A 787 32.69 2.66 8.67
CA ASN A 787 31.82 3.84 8.77
C ASN A 787 30.94 3.89 10.04
N ASP A 788 31.32 3.08 11.03
CA ASP A 788 30.80 3.09 12.41
C ASP A 788 31.84 2.40 13.32
N PHE A 789 33.12 2.71 13.13
CA PHE A 789 34.25 1.97 13.72
C PHE A 789 34.56 2.47 15.14
N ASN A 790 33.74 2.05 16.10
CA ASN A 790 33.84 2.46 17.50
C ASN A 790 33.56 1.29 18.46
N PRO A 791 33.78 1.44 19.78
CA PRO A 791 33.66 0.36 20.77
C PRO A 791 32.29 -0.34 20.89
N ARG A 792 31.24 0.14 20.20
CA ARG A 792 29.96 -0.59 20.08
C ARG A 792 30.03 -1.72 19.06
N ASN A 793 30.92 -1.60 18.08
CA ASN A 793 30.98 -2.44 16.89
C ASN A 793 32.31 -3.19 16.75
N ILE A 794 33.19 -3.05 17.73
CA ILE A 794 34.47 -3.77 17.77
C ILE A 794 34.70 -4.36 19.15
N ALA A 795 35.44 -5.46 19.18
CA ALA A 795 35.92 -6.11 20.38
C ALA A 795 37.24 -6.82 20.07
N PHE A 796 37.87 -7.40 21.08
CA PHE A 796 39.16 -8.07 20.90
C PHE A 796 39.15 -9.52 21.36
N ARG A 797 39.88 -10.37 20.63
CA ARG A 797 40.17 -11.74 21.04
C ARG A 797 41.58 -11.81 21.59
N ARG A 798 41.72 -12.34 22.79
CA ARG A 798 43.03 -12.69 23.34
C ARG A 798 43.32 -14.16 23.11
N ASN A 799 44.41 -14.44 22.39
CA ASN A 799 44.88 -15.80 22.20
C ASN A 799 45.34 -16.37 23.55
N LYS A 800 44.68 -17.43 24.05
CA LYS A 800 44.96 -18.03 25.36
C LYS A 800 46.39 -18.60 25.49
N SER A 801 47.05 -18.93 24.38
CA SER A 801 48.40 -19.50 24.36
C SER A 801 49.51 -18.46 24.21
N THR A 802 49.29 -17.41 23.40
CA THR A 802 50.32 -16.40 23.09
C THR A 802 50.10 -15.07 23.82
N GLY A 803 48.91 -14.83 24.37
CA GLY A 803 48.50 -13.56 24.96
C GLY A 803 48.24 -12.44 23.94
N ALA A 804 48.45 -12.69 22.64
CA ALA A 804 48.29 -11.70 21.59
C ALA A 804 46.82 -11.33 21.38
N LEU A 805 46.56 -10.03 21.19
CA LEU A 805 45.26 -9.50 20.83
C LEU A 805 45.04 -9.51 19.31
N SER A 806 43.80 -9.69 18.91
CA SER A 806 43.32 -9.54 17.53
C SER A 806 41.97 -8.82 17.52
N LEU A 807 41.75 -7.99 16.50
CA LEU A 807 40.51 -7.24 16.30
C LEU A 807 39.37 -8.19 15.90
N CYS A 808 38.16 -7.87 16.33
CA CYS A 808 36.93 -8.47 15.82
C CYS A 808 35.90 -7.34 15.61
N ALA A 809 35.72 -6.92 14.36
CA ALA A 809 34.80 -5.87 13.95
C ALA A 809 33.51 -6.45 13.37
N TYR A 810 32.37 -5.98 13.85
CA TYR A 810 31.03 -6.49 13.57
C TYR A 810 30.03 -5.35 13.34
N ASP A 811 28.86 -5.67 12.78
CA ASP A 811 27.83 -4.67 12.40
C ASP A 811 28.26 -3.73 11.25
N TRP A 812 28.64 -4.34 10.13
CA TRP A 812 29.06 -3.64 8.90
C TRP A 812 27.90 -3.05 8.06
N GLU A 813 26.74 -2.80 8.69
CA GLU A 813 25.54 -2.29 8.00
C GLU A 813 25.71 -0.89 7.42
N LEU A 814 26.63 -0.09 7.95
CA LEU A 814 26.91 1.27 7.48
C LEU A 814 28.13 1.38 6.55
N ALA A 815 28.78 0.25 6.23
CA ALA A 815 30.00 0.23 5.42
C ALA A 815 29.84 1.02 4.11
N THR A 816 30.88 1.74 3.70
CA THR A 816 30.82 2.55 2.48
C THR A 816 32.20 2.79 1.89
N VAL A 817 32.24 3.44 0.74
CA VAL A 817 33.49 3.86 0.10
C VAL A 817 33.89 5.23 0.63
N HIS A 818 35.00 5.31 1.36
CA HIS A 818 35.52 6.57 1.87
C HIS A 818 37.04 6.47 2.13
N LEU A 819 37.62 7.56 2.62
CA LEU A 819 38.98 7.59 3.12
C LEU A 819 39.18 6.62 4.31
N PRO A 820 40.24 5.79 4.31
CA PRO A 820 40.55 4.88 5.41
C PRO A 820 40.72 5.60 6.75
N GLN A 821 41.17 6.86 6.75
CA GLN A 821 41.32 7.68 7.95
C GLN A 821 40.00 7.95 8.67
N HIS A 822 38.85 7.74 8.04
CA HIS A 822 37.55 7.93 8.67
C HIS A 822 37.32 6.97 9.83
N ASP A 823 37.60 5.67 9.65
CA ASP A 823 37.49 4.69 10.74
C ASP A 823 38.51 4.97 11.84
N LEU A 824 39.73 5.41 11.49
CA LEU A 824 40.72 5.84 12.48
C LEU A 824 40.23 7.03 13.30
N ALA A 825 39.69 8.06 12.64
CA ALA A 825 39.17 9.25 13.31
C ALA A 825 38.03 8.88 14.27
N GLU A 826 37.08 8.06 13.83
CA GLU A 826 35.97 7.61 14.67
C GLU A 826 36.45 6.76 15.86
N LEU A 827 37.41 5.85 15.67
CA LEU A 827 38.03 5.09 16.76
C LEU A 827 38.60 6.03 17.83
N LEU A 828 39.48 6.96 17.42
CA LEU A 828 40.17 7.85 18.35
C LEU A 828 39.21 8.79 19.09
N ILE A 829 38.16 9.27 18.42
CA ILE A 829 37.11 10.09 19.03
C ILE A 829 36.41 9.34 20.17
N PHE A 830 36.16 8.04 20.00
CA PHE A 830 35.43 7.24 21.00
C PHE A 830 36.32 6.72 22.12
N THR A 831 37.57 6.34 21.82
CA THR A 831 38.44 5.61 22.76
C THR A 831 39.34 6.52 23.58
N LEU A 832 39.76 7.67 23.06
CA LEU A 832 40.61 8.60 23.79
C LEU A 832 39.84 9.39 24.84
N GLN A 833 40.54 9.75 25.91
CA GLN A 833 40.04 10.73 26.89
C GLN A 833 40.29 12.15 26.39
N PRO A 834 39.47 13.16 26.77
CA PRO A 834 39.62 14.52 26.28
C PRO A 834 40.98 15.18 26.58
N ASP A 835 41.74 14.64 27.54
CA ASP A 835 43.08 15.07 27.94
C ASP A 835 44.22 14.23 27.34
N PHE A 836 43.99 13.63 26.16
CA PHE A 836 44.97 12.82 25.45
C PHE A 836 46.31 13.54 25.18
N ASN A 837 47.40 12.78 25.07
CA ASN A 837 48.69 13.32 24.67
C ASN A 837 48.75 13.52 23.14
N LYS A 838 49.20 14.70 22.69
CA LYS A 838 49.33 15.05 21.27
C LYS A 838 50.29 14.13 20.51
N GLU A 839 51.32 13.62 21.19
CA GLU A 839 52.28 12.69 20.60
C GLU A 839 51.64 11.34 20.24
N ASP A 840 50.64 10.90 21.02
CA ASP A 840 49.91 9.66 20.75
C ASP A 840 49.09 9.78 19.46
N ILE A 841 48.50 10.95 19.18
CA ILE A 841 47.76 11.21 17.94
C ILE A 841 48.67 11.07 16.72
N GLU A 842 49.84 11.69 16.75
CA GLU A 842 50.81 11.58 15.65
C GLU A 842 51.26 10.12 15.47
N PHE A 843 51.52 9.43 16.58
CA PHE A 843 51.88 8.02 16.54
C PHE A 843 50.79 7.16 15.91
N TYR A 844 49.52 7.32 16.28
CA TYR A 844 48.41 6.52 15.73
C TYR A 844 48.11 6.83 14.25
N ILE A 845 48.18 8.11 13.84
CA ILE A 845 48.02 8.50 12.43
C ILE A 845 49.11 7.86 11.57
N GLU A 846 50.36 7.93 12.04
CA GLU A 846 51.51 7.41 11.30
C GLU A 846 51.54 5.88 11.32
N GLN A 847 51.16 5.24 12.43
CA GLN A 847 51.01 3.78 12.51
C GLN A 847 50.01 3.30 11.47
N HIS A 848 48.81 3.90 11.41
CA HIS A 848 47.79 3.52 10.44
C HIS A 848 48.30 3.63 9.00
N ARG A 849 49.04 4.70 8.68
CA ARG A 849 49.66 4.91 7.37
C ARG A 849 50.67 3.81 7.03
N ILE A 850 51.58 3.52 7.96
CA ILE A 850 52.67 2.55 7.76
C ILE A 850 52.10 1.13 7.60
N GLU A 851 51.15 0.74 8.44
CA GLU A 851 50.49 -0.56 8.36
C GLU A 851 49.78 -0.71 7.01
N LEU A 852 48.96 0.27 6.60
CA LEU A 852 48.27 0.21 5.31
C LEU A 852 49.24 0.22 4.12
N GLN A 853 50.27 1.06 4.14
CA GLN A 853 51.31 1.09 3.09
C GLN A 853 51.99 -0.28 2.96
N SER A 854 52.33 -0.91 4.09
CA SER A 854 52.94 -2.24 4.13
C SER A 854 52.01 -3.31 3.54
N LEU A 855 50.75 -3.31 3.96
CA LEU A 855 49.75 -4.32 3.59
C LEU A 855 49.23 -4.18 2.15
N SER A 856 49.10 -2.94 1.66
CA SER A 856 48.64 -2.65 0.29
C SER A 856 49.78 -2.69 -0.74
N GLY A 857 51.03 -2.53 -0.31
CA GLY A 857 52.18 -2.37 -1.21
C GLY A 857 52.22 -1.04 -1.96
N VAL A 858 51.36 -0.08 -1.60
CA VAL A 858 51.26 1.24 -2.24
C VAL A 858 51.97 2.27 -1.37
N ALA A 859 52.87 3.07 -1.95
CA ALA A 859 53.51 4.17 -1.22
C ALA A 859 52.50 5.27 -0.87
N ILE A 860 52.46 5.69 0.40
CA ILE A 860 51.50 6.67 0.91
C ILE A 860 52.26 7.89 1.48
N ASP A 861 51.97 9.08 0.95
CA ASP A 861 52.60 10.32 1.43
C ASP A 861 52.10 10.71 2.83
N ALA A 862 53.01 10.98 3.76
CA ALA A 862 52.68 11.27 5.16
C ALA A 862 51.91 12.59 5.33
N LYS A 863 52.19 13.61 4.52
CA LYS A 863 51.49 14.91 4.61
C LYS A 863 50.06 14.79 4.09
N GLN A 864 49.89 14.15 2.93
CA GLN A 864 48.57 13.85 2.36
C GLN A 864 47.75 12.98 3.33
N TRP A 865 48.38 11.99 3.95
CA TRP A 865 47.70 11.09 4.89
C TRP A 865 47.14 11.83 6.09
N ARG A 866 47.95 12.69 6.72
CA ARG A 866 47.51 13.52 7.85
C ARG A 866 46.44 14.53 7.44
N ARG A 867 46.55 15.13 6.26
CA ARG A 867 45.49 15.99 5.71
C ARG A 867 44.17 15.20 5.53
N GLY A 868 44.25 13.96 5.05
CA GLY A 868 43.09 13.07 4.96
C GLY A 868 42.42 12.81 6.31
N PHE A 869 43.21 12.66 7.38
CA PHE A 869 42.69 12.54 8.75
C PHE A 869 41.93 13.80 9.19
N THR A 870 42.48 14.99 8.96
CA THR A 870 41.80 16.27 9.24
C THR A 870 40.49 16.40 8.48
N LEU A 871 40.48 16.04 7.19
CA LEU A 871 39.28 16.05 6.35
C LEU A 871 38.20 15.09 6.86
N CYS A 872 38.58 13.91 7.37
CA CYS A 872 37.63 12.98 7.99
C CYS A 872 37.02 13.53 9.29
N LEU A 873 37.76 14.30 10.09
CA LEU A 873 37.18 14.99 11.25
C LEU A 873 36.13 16.04 10.83
N TRP A 874 36.36 16.72 9.70
CA TRP A 874 35.39 17.65 9.13
C TRP A 874 34.15 16.94 8.56
N ASP A 875 34.33 15.78 7.94
CA ASP A 875 33.20 14.96 7.49
C ASP A 875 32.36 14.46 8.69
N LEU A 876 33.00 13.92 9.73
CA LEU A 876 32.32 13.42 10.93
C LEU A 876 31.49 14.50 11.64
N VAL A 877 31.99 15.74 11.75
CA VAL A 877 31.23 16.83 12.40
C VAL A 877 30.03 17.28 11.61
N VAL A 878 30.07 17.18 10.28
CA VAL A 878 28.94 17.56 9.41
C VAL A 878 27.92 16.43 9.32
N CYS A 879 28.40 15.21 9.14
CA CYS A 879 27.60 14.09 8.67
C CYS A 879 27.16 13.15 9.80
N ARG A 880 28.05 12.85 10.75
CA ARG A 880 27.87 11.75 11.71
C ARG A 880 27.43 12.23 13.10
N ILE A 881 28.16 13.20 13.65
CA ILE A 881 27.91 13.72 15.01
C ILE A 881 26.48 14.28 15.16
N PRO A 882 25.97 15.13 14.24
CA PRO A 882 24.60 15.63 14.35
C PRO A 882 23.54 14.53 14.28
N MET A 883 23.80 13.42 13.57
CA MET A 883 22.90 12.27 13.56
C MET A 883 22.90 11.54 14.91
N TYR A 884 24.07 11.37 15.55
CA TYR A 884 24.12 10.84 16.92
C TYR A 884 23.35 11.73 17.90
N ILE A 885 23.48 13.06 17.79
CA ILE A 885 22.73 14.02 18.62
C ILE A 885 21.22 13.91 18.37
N MET A 886 20.80 13.82 17.10
CA MET A 886 19.38 13.64 16.75
C MET A 886 18.79 12.36 17.36
N VAL A 887 19.52 11.25 17.29
CA VAL A 887 19.06 9.99 17.90
C VAL A 887 19.11 10.07 19.43
N HIS A 888 20.11 10.76 19.98
CA HIS A 888 20.28 10.97 21.43
C HIS A 888 19.07 11.68 22.06
N THR A 889 18.41 12.61 21.33
CA THR A 889 17.15 13.24 21.76
C THR A 889 16.08 12.24 22.20
N PHE A 890 16.11 11.01 21.66
CA PHE A 890 15.16 9.94 22.03
C PHE A 890 15.79 8.79 22.81
N ARG A 891 17.08 8.54 22.61
CA ARG A 891 17.82 7.43 23.21
C ARG A 891 19.06 7.96 23.91
N ASP A 892 19.01 8.02 25.24
CA ASP A 892 20.16 8.44 26.03
C ASP A 892 21.38 7.54 25.76
N TYR A 893 22.48 8.19 25.39
CA TYR A 893 23.79 7.61 25.11
C TYR A 893 24.80 8.23 26.06
N LYS A 894 25.26 7.46 27.04
CA LYS A 894 26.10 7.98 28.13
C LYS A 894 27.49 8.40 27.65
N PHE A 895 27.96 7.84 26.54
CA PHE A 895 29.23 8.22 25.93
C PHE A 895 29.25 9.59 25.26
N MET A 896 28.09 10.19 24.95
CA MET A 896 28.01 11.42 24.13
C MET A 896 28.82 12.61 24.69
N PRO A 897 28.75 12.95 26.00
CA PRO A 897 29.53 14.06 26.54
C PRO A 897 31.04 13.87 26.37
N ARG A 898 31.55 12.66 26.67
CA ARG A 898 32.96 12.32 26.53
C ARG A 898 33.38 12.39 25.07
N MET A 899 32.63 11.74 24.19
CA MET A 899 32.88 11.66 22.75
C MET A 899 32.98 13.06 22.12
N LEU A 900 32.04 13.95 22.43
CA LEU A 900 32.02 15.32 21.89
C LEU A 900 33.18 16.18 22.43
N MET A 901 33.55 16.02 23.70
CA MET A 901 34.70 16.71 24.28
C MET A 901 36.02 16.24 23.64
N THR A 902 36.20 14.93 23.50
CA THR A 902 37.37 14.35 22.82
C THR A 902 37.44 14.82 21.37
N PHE A 903 36.31 14.78 20.64
CA PHE A 903 36.24 15.28 19.27
C PHE A 903 36.68 16.74 19.15
N ARG A 904 36.17 17.63 20.03
CA ARG A 904 36.54 19.06 20.01
C ARG A 904 38.04 19.26 20.19
N GLN A 905 38.64 18.57 21.16
CA GLN A 905 40.08 18.65 21.43
C GLN A 905 40.92 18.11 20.26
N LEU A 906 40.47 17.03 19.63
CA LEU A 906 41.13 16.44 18.46
C LEU A 906 41.08 17.38 17.24
N LEU A 907 39.93 18.01 16.99
CA LEU A 907 39.77 18.99 15.93
C LEU A 907 40.65 20.24 16.18
N ASP A 908 40.66 20.77 17.40
CA ASP A 908 41.51 21.91 17.78
C ASP A 908 43.00 21.58 17.63
N ASN A 909 43.41 20.35 17.97
CA ASN A 909 44.79 19.89 17.79
C ASN A 909 45.25 19.93 16.33
N GLU A 910 44.43 19.42 15.41
CA GLU A 910 44.78 19.41 13.98
C GLU A 910 44.76 20.82 13.36
N LEU A 911 43.84 21.69 13.77
CA LEU A 911 43.81 23.09 13.30
C LEU A 911 45.04 23.88 13.76
N LEU A 912 45.50 23.67 15.00
CA LEU A 912 46.73 24.28 15.50
C LEU A 912 47.96 23.79 14.73
N PHE A 913 48.04 22.48 14.45
CA PHE A 913 49.14 21.88 13.70
C PHE A 913 49.24 22.45 12.27
N GLU A 914 48.11 22.62 11.58
CA GLU A 914 48.09 23.27 10.26
C GLU A 914 48.58 24.72 10.33
N THR A 915 48.18 25.46 11.37
CA THR A 915 48.57 26.86 11.56
C THR A 915 50.07 27.00 11.90
N GLU A 916 50.59 26.17 12.79
CA GLU A 916 52.02 26.15 13.17
C GLU A 916 52.91 25.82 11.97
N LYS A 917 52.53 24.83 11.14
CA LYS A 917 53.28 24.50 9.92
C LYS A 917 53.20 25.56 8.84
N LEU A 918 52.06 26.24 8.69
CA LEU A 918 51.94 27.39 7.79
C LEU A 918 52.90 28.51 8.21
N LEU A 919 53.00 28.80 9.52
CA LEU A 919 53.94 29.77 10.06
C LEU A 919 55.41 29.33 9.91
N GLU A 920 55.75 28.06 10.11
CA GLU A 920 57.09 27.51 9.84
C GLU A 920 57.48 27.56 8.35
N SER A 921 56.49 27.40 7.46
CA SER A 921 56.69 27.49 6.01
C SER A 921 56.77 28.91 5.48
N ALA A 922 56.16 29.89 6.16
CA ALA A 922 56.23 31.32 5.84
C ALA A 922 57.47 32.02 6.45
N GLY A 923 58.16 31.36 7.40
CA GLY A 923 59.42 31.79 8.00
C GLY A 923 60.69 31.26 7.32
N LYS A 924 60.57 30.63 6.15
CA LYS A 924 61.65 30.25 5.23
C LYS A 924 61.45 30.96 3.89
#